data_AF-A0A9W4N515-F1
#
_entry.id   AF-A0A9W4N515-F1
#
_cell.length_a   1.000
_cell.length_b   1.000
_cell.length_c   1.000
_cell.angle_alpha   90.00
_cell.angle_beta   90.00
_cell.angle_gamma   90.00
#
_symmetry.space_group_name_H-M   'P 1'
#
loop_
_entity.id
_entity.type
_entity.pdbx_description
1 polymer ?
#
loop_
_entity_poly.entity_id
_entity_poly.type
_entity_poly.pdbx_seq_one_letter_code
_entity_poly.pdbx_strand_id
1 'polypeptide(L)'
;MAMSNRSCAKSSRASNWVRLPCHSARWYQPVFSGLTDHGTAFTVHYDESNMRDILAIIVGPPGTPYELGFFEFSIKVPAGETSIEGPDTATTDHNIPDYPASPPTVKIKTTNNGRTRFGPNLYATGKVCLSILGTWHGERGEQWSPAQGLESVLLSIQSLLAANPYTLEPGFDDPDKHDEIRHETLRLAVITPLEQAFANSARRERLRLKDPTKPAEDTDSDDELRDPASHGKFDEFYKRRLLWYFEHYQKAIDSGATDGGLGDDARRQGDPFISMPFEGAGNIMSGHWDYPDLKTRLVQLRDRVMAETHQWPVEGKELVKVDAGIAVKLRGQHEQIVAELSAHPQIIDLSLVDENPFLWQLTYAGRTESRLEGGIVKVKIYISPQHPVEQPRVFVDPMIYHIRVSKMGVLIYLPSFDEDIRHHIDGIVETLGEDNPPYNPLMTVRPQATALCWGNEVERRLYRRKVRASLEEISPFPTLTNNHKMPAQNRTLELGNVLVVGGCGFLGWHMVDHLLNFPSESDPSYALAKPVGDARFEYPTLASRYPTTHSTVSVVDLRTTNNRLPGAQYYDGDITSVESMMEVFRAVKPDLVIHTASPSMIEGNKPLLHKVNVDGTRTLLEVAGGEHGDWGGKCKAFVYTSSSSVVHDTQSDLKNVNEEWPYIRGPAQKEYYSETKADAEELVLKYNKQSPTSMLTAAIRPAGIHGEKDTTVTHKILEHGAQASDRVLRMQLGENDNLFDFTYVGNVVYGHLLAGHRLLASHDLITAGKGGPLDHERVDGEAFNITNDSPVYFWDVTRAMWALIDRIVEPHQVWALPEGLLETVGGIAETVMGLFGKTPRLTARTVRYSCMTRYYSTEKAKHRLAYAPVVPLDEGIARAVGFIVAQQKSDAAKKSL
;
A
#
# COMPACT_ATOMS: atom_id res chain seq x y z
N MET A 1 37.24 10.98 -57.72
CA MET A 1 38.35 11.42 -56.85
C MET A 1 37.86 12.59 -56.01
N ALA A 2 38.17 12.55 -54.70
CA ALA A 2 37.94 13.56 -53.66
C ALA A 2 36.51 13.75 -53.11
N MET A 3 36.33 13.22 -51.89
CA MET A 3 35.30 13.48 -50.90
C MET A 3 35.52 14.80 -50.15
N SER A 4 34.42 15.41 -49.70
CA SER A 4 34.26 16.21 -48.45
C SER A 4 32.77 16.60 -48.40
N ASN A 5 32.01 16.66 -47.31
CA ASN A 5 32.19 16.44 -45.87
C ASN A 5 30.76 16.53 -45.28
N ARG A 6 30.35 15.63 -44.37
CA ARG A 6 29.43 15.91 -43.24
C ARG A 6 29.38 14.70 -42.30
N SER A 7 29.82 14.93 -41.08
CA SER A 7 30.04 13.95 -40.00
C SER A 7 28.74 13.54 -39.30
N CYS A 8 28.58 12.25 -39.05
CA CYS A 8 27.67 11.69 -38.05
C CYS A 8 28.47 10.73 -37.14
N ALA A 9 28.18 10.77 -35.84
CA ALA A 9 28.92 10.16 -34.76
C ALA A 9 28.88 8.61 -34.80
N LYS A 10 30.01 7.97 -34.45
CA LYS A 10 30.15 6.51 -34.32
C LYS A 10 30.09 6.10 -32.84
N SER A 11 29.24 5.13 -32.52
CA SER A 11 29.32 4.30 -31.31
C SER A 11 30.35 3.19 -31.49
N SER A 12 31.26 3.01 -30.53
CA SER A 12 32.23 1.91 -30.51
C SER A 12 31.77 0.79 -29.57
N ARG A 13 31.26 -0.32 -30.15
CA ARG A 13 31.29 -1.65 -29.53
C ARG A 13 32.53 -2.37 -30.05
N ALA A 14 33.45 -2.74 -29.17
CA ALA A 14 34.58 -3.60 -29.49
C ALA A 14 34.67 -4.72 -28.45
N SER A 15 34.32 -5.92 -28.90
CA SER A 15 34.49 -7.22 -28.25
C SER A 15 35.96 -7.64 -28.27
N ASN A 16 36.54 -7.98 -27.11
CA ASN A 16 37.83 -8.66 -27.04
C ASN A 16 37.63 -10.16 -26.81
N TRP A 17 37.87 -10.91 -27.87
CA TRP A 17 37.94 -12.37 -27.91
C TRP A 17 39.38 -12.85 -27.66
N VAL A 18 39.59 -13.81 -26.76
CA VAL A 18 40.82 -14.61 -26.70
C VAL A 18 40.50 -16.08 -27.03
N ARG A 19 40.87 -16.43 -28.27
CA ARG A 19 41.22 -17.71 -28.94
C ARG A 19 41.73 -18.85 -28.01
N LEU A 20 41.29 -20.14 -28.04
CA LEU A 20 41.31 -21.25 -29.05
C LEU A 20 40.64 -22.54 -28.45
N PRO A 21 40.56 -23.72 -29.11
CA PRO A 21 39.91 -24.10 -30.37
C PRO A 21 38.95 -25.33 -30.20
N CYS A 22 37.67 -25.23 -30.57
CA CYS A 22 36.89 -26.44 -30.86
C CYS A 22 35.94 -26.16 -32.02
N HIS A 23 36.15 -26.87 -33.14
CA HIS A 23 35.46 -26.64 -34.41
C HIS A 23 33.95 -26.98 -34.39
N SER A 24 33.41 -27.48 -33.28
CA SER A 24 31.98 -27.81 -33.10
C SER A 24 31.13 -26.67 -32.51
N ALA A 25 31.72 -25.67 -31.85
CA ALA A 25 30.97 -24.63 -31.13
C ALA A 25 30.38 -23.51 -32.02
N ARG A 26 30.78 -23.42 -33.29
CA ARG A 26 30.35 -22.33 -34.20
C ARG A 26 28.92 -22.48 -34.74
N TRP A 27 28.33 -23.67 -34.69
CA TRP A 27 27.00 -23.92 -35.25
C TRP A 27 25.85 -23.66 -34.26
N TYR A 28 26.12 -23.63 -32.96
CA TYR A 28 25.09 -23.48 -31.92
C TYR A 28 24.94 -22.07 -31.33
N GLN A 29 25.93 -21.17 -31.49
CA GLN A 29 25.87 -19.81 -30.92
C GLN A 29 24.67 -18.94 -31.38
N PRO A 30 24.15 -19.04 -32.62
CA PRO A 30 22.95 -18.29 -33.02
C PRO A 30 21.64 -18.87 -32.46
N VAL A 31 21.61 -20.13 -32.02
CA VAL A 31 20.38 -20.85 -31.58
C VAL A 31 19.92 -20.38 -30.21
N PHE A 32 20.85 -19.90 -29.37
CA PHE A 32 20.57 -19.49 -27.99
C PHE A 32 20.55 -17.97 -27.77
N SER A 33 21.02 -17.18 -28.73
CA SER A 33 21.09 -15.71 -28.58
C SER A 33 19.76 -14.97 -28.78
N GLY A 34 18.73 -15.62 -29.34
CA GLY A 34 17.38 -15.06 -29.52
C GLY A 34 16.44 -15.30 -28.32
N LEU A 35 16.73 -16.32 -27.51
CA LEU A 35 15.92 -16.69 -26.33
C LEU A 35 16.09 -15.75 -25.14
N THR A 36 17.07 -14.85 -25.19
CA THR A 36 17.36 -13.85 -24.14
C THR A 36 16.30 -12.75 -24.04
N ASP A 37 15.59 -12.43 -25.13
CA ASP A 37 14.50 -11.44 -25.14
C ASP A 37 13.20 -11.98 -24.49
N HIS A 38 13.13 -13.30 -24.26
CA HIS A 38 11.99 -14.03 -23.68
C HIS A 38 12.25 -14.60 -22.29
N GLY A 39 13.28 -14.15 -21.56
CA GLY A 39 13.75 -14.72 -20.28
C GLY A 39 12.74 -14.78 -19.12
N THR A 40 11.48 -14.39 -19.36
CA THR A 40 10.36 -14.50 -18.42
C THR A 40 9.40 -15.65 -18.75
N ALA A 41 9.27 -16.02 -20.03
CA ALA A 41 8.38 -17.08 -20.50
C ALA A 41 9.08 -18.44 -20.55
N PHE A 42 10.37 -18.45 -20.86
CA PHE A 42 11.15 -19.66 -21.07
C PHE A 42 12.46 -19.63 -20.27
N THR A 43 12.88 -20.78 -19.74
CA THR A 43 14.26 -20.99 -19.29
C THR A 43 14.74 -22.34 -19.77
N VAL A 44 16.00 -22.43 -20.20
CA VAL A 44 16.58 -23.60 -20.83
C VAL A 44 17.87 -23.95 -20.12
N HIS A 45 18.08 -25.24 -19.85
CA HIS A 45 19.31 -25.79 -19.31
C HIS A 45 19.80 -26.92 -20.22
N TYR A 46 21.10 -26.91 -20.53
CA TYR A 46 21.78 -27.98 -21.24
C TYR A 46 23.17 -28.19 -20.62
N ASP A 47 23.74 -29.37 -20.82
CA ASP A 47 25.13 -29.65 -20.44
C ASP A 47 26.05 -29.26 -21.60
N GLU A 48 27.12 -28.51 -21.34
CA GLU A 48 28.10 -28.16 -22.38
C GLU A 48 28.76 -29.41 -22.99
N SER A 49 28.87 -30.50 -22.21
CA SER A 49 29.38 -31.78 -22.69
C SER A 49 28.37 -32.55 -23.56
N ASN A 50 27.09 -32.26 -23.41
CA ASN A 50 26.01 -32.86 -24.19
C ASN A 50 24.89 -31.83 -24.48
N MET A 51 25.10 -31.05 -25.53
CA MET A 51 24.13 -30.03 -25.98
C MET A 51 22.88 -30.63 -26.67
N ARG A 52 22.78 -31.96 -26.80
CA ARG A 52 21.63 -32.62 -27.46
C ARG A 52 20.48 -32.88 -26.50
N ASP A 53 20.76 -33.05 -25.21
CA ASP A 53 19.75 -33.22 -24.17
C ASP A 53 19.50 -31.87 -23.51
N ILE A 54 18.35 -31.29 -23.85
CA ILE A 54 17.94 -29.97 -23.40
C ILE A 54 16.76 -30.13 -22.44
N LEU A 55 16.80 -29.42 -21.31
CA LEU A 55 15.66 -29.24 -20.42
C LEU A 55 15.15 -27.82 -20.58
N ALA A 56 13.83 -27.66 -20.67
CA ALA A 56 13.20 -26.35 -20.78
C ALA A 56 12.05 -26.24 -19.78
N ILE A 57 11.89 -25.08 -19.16
CA ILE A 57 10.65 -24.70 -18.49
C ILE A 57 9.92 -23.73 -19.39
N ILE A 58 8.62 -23.99 -19.56
CA ILE A 58 7.67 -23.06 -20.13
C ILE A 58 6.76 -22.56 -19.01
N VAL A 59 6.75 -21.25 -18.80
CA VAL A 59 5.83 -20.61 -17.85
C VAL A 59 4.47 -20.47 -18.53
N GLY A 60 3.43 -20.98 -17.85
CA GLY A 60 2.07 -20.94 -18.37
C GLY A 60 1.55 -19.51 -18.57
N PRO A 61 0.86 -19.20 -19.69
CA PRO A 61 0.39 -17.86 -19.99
C PRO A 61 -0.62 -17.35 -18.95
N PRO A 62 -0.53 -16.06 -18.54
CA PRO A 62 -1.50 -15.46 -17.62
C PRO A 62 -2.94 -15.45 -18.17
N GLY A 63 -3.93 -15.64 -17.30
CA GLY A 63 -5.35 -15.72 -17.68
C GLY A 63 -5.79 -17.07 -18.24
N THR A 64 -4.92 -18.09 -18.20
CA THR A 64 -5.23 -19.46 -18.63
C THR A 64 -5.30 -20.41 -17.43
N PRO A 65 -5.85 -21.62 -17.55
CA PRO A 65 -5.76 -22.64 -16.50
C PRO A 65 -4.31 -23.00 -16.11
N TYR A 66 -3.34 -22.68 -16.95
CA TYR A 66 -1.92 -22.93 -16.75
C TYR A 66 -1.17 -21.78 -16.09
N GLU A 67 -1.87 -20.68 -15.78
CA GLU A 67 -1.30 -19.39 -15.37
C GLU A 67 -0.12 -19.52 -14.41
N LEU A 68 1.04 -19.04 -14.87
CA LEU A 68 2.30 -18.96 -14.12
C LEU A 68 2.82 -20.31 -13.58
N GLY A 69 2.29 -21.44 -14.04
CA GLY A 69 2.81 -22.78 -13.73
C GLY A 69 4.13 -23.06 -14.46
N PHE A 70 5.03 -23.81 -13.82
CA PHE A 70 6.32 -24.19 -14.41
C PHE A 70 6.24 -25.59 -15.03
N PHE A 71 6.07 -25.63 -16.35
CA PHE A 71 5.97 -26.89 -17.09
C PHE A 71 7.36 -27.29 -17.60
N GLU A 72 7.89 -28.40 -17.11
CA GLU A 72 9.19 -28.91 -17.54
C GLU A 72 9.04 -29.81 -18.77
N PHE A 73 9.89 -29.58 -19.77
CA PHE A 73 9.99 -30.34 -21.00
C PHE A 73 11.41 -30.86 -21.19
N SER A 74 11.52 -32.10 -21.65
CA SER A 74 12.75 -32.67 -22.19
C SER A 74 12.72 -32.56 -23.71
N ILE A 75 13.78 -31.99 -24.27
CA ILE A 75 13.95 -31.77 -25.70
C ILE A 75 15.23 -32.49 -26.11
N LYS A 76 15.12 -33.39 -27.09
CA LYS A 76 16.26 -34.14 -27.62
C LYS A 76 16.50 -33.78 -29.07
N VAL A 77 17.69 -33.27 -29.35
CA VAL A 77 18.13 -32.93 -30.71
C VAL A 77 18.55 -34.21 -31.44
N PRO A 78 18.05 -34.49 -32.66
CA PRO A 78 18.35 -35.71 -33.38
C PRO A 78 19.82 -35.79 -33.81
N ALA A 79 20.41 -36.97 -33.69
CA ALA A 79 21.70 -37.29 -34.29
C ALA A 79 21.49 -37.68 -35.76
N GLY A 80 22.33 -37.18 -36.65
CA GLY A 80 22.34 -37.48 -38.08
C GLY A 80 23.20 -38.68 -38.38
N GLU A 81 22.79 -39.43 -39.39
CA GLU A 81 23.57 -40.48 -40.02
C GLU A 81 24.18 -39.89 -41.29
N THR A 82 25.51 -39.71 -41.33
CA THR A 82 26.22 -39.49 -42.59
C THR A 82 27.21 -40.62 -42.81
N SER A 83 26.86 -41.53 -43.72
CA SER A 83 27.82 -42.43 -44.35
C SER A 83 28.64 -41.61 -45.36
N ILE A 84 29.90 -41.34 -45.05
CA ILE A 84 30.84 -40.81 -46.04
C ILE A 84 31.24 -41.99 -46.93
N GLU A 85 30.72 -42.06 -48.16
CA GLU A 85 31.25 -42.96 -49.18
C GLU A 85 32.58 -42.41 -49.68
N GLY A 86 33.68 -42.90 -49.10
CA GLY A 86 35.04 -42.78 -49.62
C GLY A 86 35.67 -44.18 -49.73
N PRO A 87 36.48 -44.47 -50.76
CA PRO A 87 37.14 -45.75 -50.89
C PRO A 87 38.17 -45.86 -49.75
N ASP A 88 38.00 -46.87 -48.91
CA ASP A 88 38.92 -47.29 -47.86
C ASP A 88 38.94 -46.42 -46.58
N THR A 89 37.80 -46.25 -45.92
CA THR A 89 37.59 -46.39 -44.45
C THR A 89 36.22 -45.84 -44.03
N ALA A 90 35.27 -46.71 -43.71
CA ALA A 90 33.99 -46.31 -43.13
C ALA A 90 34.15 -46.06 -41.62
N THR A 91 34.32 -44.81 -41.22
CA THR A 91 34.08 -44.36 -39.84
C THR A 91 32.70 -43.70 -39.77
N THR A 92 31.75 -44.36 -39.13
CA THR A 92 30.43 -43.80 -38.82
C THR A 92 30.58 -42.82 -37.66
N ASP A 93 30.51 -41.52 -37.92
CA ASP A 93 30.52 -40.50 -36.87
C ASP A 93 29.09 -40.20 -36.41
N HIS A 94 28.67 -40.79 -35.29
CA HIS A 94 27.35 -40.54 -34.68
C HIS A 94 27.21 -39.13 -34.03
N ASN A 95 28.25 -38.28 -34.10
CA ASN A 95 28.24 -36.94 -33.50
C ASN A 95 27.78 -35.80 -34.44
N ILE A 96 27.48 -36.05 -35.72
CA ILE A 96 26.90 -35.01 -36.59
C ILE A 96 25.40 -34.92 -36.32
N PRO A 97 24.81 -33.77 -35.92
CA PRO A 97 23.37 -33.63 -35.70
C PRO A 97 22.58 -33.66 -37.02
N ASP A 98 21.40 -34.31 -37.06
CA ASP A 98 20.45 -34.20 -38.18
C ASP A 98 19.63 -32.89 -38.08
N TYR A 99 19.94 -32.08 -37.09
CA TYR A 99 19.31 -30.79 -36.87
C TYR A 99 20.06 -29.72 -37.66
N PRO A 100 19.38 -28.84 -38.42
CA PRO A 100 17.93 -28.59 -38.40
C PRO A 100 17.11 -29.36 -39.47
N ALA A 101 17.65 -30.39 -40.12
CA ALA A 101 16.90 -31.13 -41.15
C ALA A 101 15.66 -31.86 -40.59
N SER A 102 15.80 -32.48 -39.42
CA SER A 102 14.70 -33.13 -38.69
C SER A 102 14.32 -32.37 -37.40
N PRO A 103 13.04 -32.41 -36.97
CA PRO A 103 12.60 -31.74 -35.75
C PRO A 103 13.18 -32.41 -34.49
N PRO A 104 13.33 -31.67 -33.38
CA PRO A 104 13.66 -32.25 -32.10
C PRO A 104 12.51 -33.10 -31.54
N THR A 105 12.84 -34.11 -30.73
CA THR A 105 11.84 -34.86 -29.98
C THR A 105 11.54 -34.16 -28.65
N VAL A 106 10.27 -33.89 -28.36
CA VAL A 106 9.85 -33.20 -27.13
C VAL A 106 8.98 -34.10 -26.27
N LYS A 107 9.23 -34.09 -24.95
CA LYS A 107 8.38 -34.73 -23.95
C LYS A 107 8.09 -33.79 -22.78
N ILE A 108 6.82 -33.68 -22.37
CA ILE A 108 6.45 -33.02 -21.11
C ILE A 108 6.78 -33.95 -19.94
N LYS A 109 7.41 -33.40 -18.90
CA LYS A 109 7.77 -34.14 -17.67
C LYS A 109 6.80 -33.89 -16.52
N THR A 110 6.13 -32.74 -16.50
CA THR A 110 5.11 -32.39 -15.50
C THR A 110 3.84 -33.20 -15.75
N THR A 111 3.86 -34.53 -15.51
CA THR A 111 2.71 -35.43 -15.78
C THR A 111 2.35 -36.35 -14.62
N ASN A 112 2.92 -36.09 -13.43
CA ASN A 112 2.68 -36.91 -12.24
C ASN A 112 2.93 -38.40 -12.48
N ASN A 113 4.07 -38.72 -13.11
CA ASN A 113 4.46 -40.09 -13.50
C ASN A 113 3.41 -40.79 -14.37
N GLY A 114 2.81 -40.10 -15.34
CA GLY A 114 1.84 -40.71 -16.25
C GLY A 114 0.38 -40.62 -15.83
N ARG A 115 0.06 -39.88 -14.76
CA ARG A 115 -1.30 -39.82 -14.17
C ARG A 115 -2.09 -38.55 -14.48
N THR A 116 -1.41 -37.50 -14.95
CA THR A 116 -2.02 -36.20 -15.22
C THR A 116 -1.78 -35.79 -16.66
N ARG A 117 -2.87 -35.66 -17.42
CA ARG A 117 -2.93 -35.00 -18.73
C ARG A 117 -3.13 -33.50 -18.53
N PHE A 118 -2.40 -32.67 -19.29
CA PHE A 118 -2.47 -31.20 -19.20
C PHE A 118 -3.12 -30.58 -20.44
N GLY A 119 -3.98 -31.31 -21.14
CA GLY A 119 -4.72 -30.82 -22.31
C GLY A 119 -4.69 -31.80 -23.49
N PRO A 120 -5.44 -31.49 -24.58
CA PRO A 120 -5.57 -32.38 -25.73
C PRO A 120 -4.22 -32.77 -26.35
N ASN A 121 -3.30 -31.81 -26.41
CA ASN A 121 -1.98 -31.98 -27.02
C ASN A 121 -0.85 -32.34 -26.02
N LEU A 122 -1.14 -32.41 -24.71
CA LEU A 122 -0.17 -32.65 -23.64
C LEU A 122 -0.54 -33.90 -22.84
N TYR A 123 -0.04 -35.05 -23.32
CA TYR A 123 -0.46 -36.37 -22.86
C TYR A 123 0.17 -36.71 -21.51
N ALA A 124 -0.54 -37.52 -20.70
CA ALA A 124 -0.02 -38.02 -19.43
C ALA A 124 1.27 -38.85 -19.63
N THR A 125 1.37 -39.58 -20.74
CA THR A 125 2.58 -40.35 -21.13
C THR A 125 3.81 -39.50 -21.44
N GLY A 126 3.67 -38.18 -21.48
CA GLY A 126 4.72 -37.22 -21.82
C GLY A 126 4.75 -36.85 -23.30
N LYS A 127 3.91 -37.45 -24.17
CA LYS A 127 3.85 -37.09 -25.60
C LYS A 127 3.27 -35.69 -25.78
N VAL A 128 3.91 -34.90 -26.65
CA VAL A 128 3.44 -33.57 -27.10
C VAL A 128 3.02 -33.68 -28.57
N CYS A 129 1.77 -33.32 -28.88
CA CYS A 129 1.21 -33.40 -30.24
C CYS A 129 1.23 -32.03 -30.93
N LEU A 130 2.15 -31.83 -31.88
CA LEU A 130 2.30 -30.61 -32.67
C LEU A 130 2.74 -30.94 -34.10
N SER A 131 2.22 -30.21 -35.09
CA SER A 131 2.60 -30.37 -36.51
C SER A 131 4.07 -30.06 -36.76
N ILE A 132 4.62 -29.03 -36.10
CA ILE A 132 6.04 -28.66 -36.19
C ILE A 132 6.98 -29.74 -35.63
N LEU A 133 6.48 -30.65 -34.79
CA LEU A 133 7.23 -31.78 -34.25
C LEU A 133 7.01 -33.08 -35.05
N GLY A 134 6.15 -33.06 -36.08
CA GLY A 134 5.74 -34.24 -36.82
C GLY A 134 4.89 -35.24 -36.01
N THR A 135 4.40 -34.85 -34.83
CA THR A 135 3.59 -35.70 -33.95
C THR A 135 2.08 -35.54 -34.15
N TRP A 136 1.68 -34.59 -35.02
CA TRP A 136 0.31 -34.33 -35.46
C TRP A 136 0.29 -33.93 -36.95
N HIS A 137 -0.86 -34.05 -37.61
CA HIS A 137 -1.02 -33.61 -39.00
C HIS A 137 -1.06 -32.08 -39.07
N GLY A 138 -0.48 -31.50 -40.11
CA GLY A 138 -0.51 -30.04 -40.34
C GLY A 138 -0.57 -29.74 -41.84
N GLU A 139 -1.08 -28.56 -42.18
CA GLU A 139 -1.16 -28.07 -43.55
C GLU A 139 0.23 -27.71 -44.10
N ARG A 140 0.32 -27.46 -45.42
CA ARG A 140 1.58 -27.05 -46.06
C ARG A 140 2.08 -25.73 -45.44
N GLY A 141 3.23 -25.78 -44.80
CA GLY A 141 3.86 -24.64 -44.11
C GLY A 141 3.78 -24.70 -42.59
N GLU A 142 2.95 -25.59 -42.01
CA GLU A 142 2.82 -25.77 -40.55
C GLU A 142 3.70 -26.90 -39.99
N GLN A 143 4.29 -27.69 -40.88
CA GLN A 143 5.20 -28.79 -40.55
C GLN A 143 6.64 -28.29 -40.39
N TRP A 144 7.50 -29.10 -39.77
CA TRP A 144 8.90 -28.78 -39.55
C TRP A 144 9.59 -28.33 -40.85
N SER A 145 10.36 -27.25 -40.76
CA SER A 145 11.30 -26.83 -41.78
C SER A 145 12.65 -26.49 -41.17
N PRO A 146 13.77 -26.67 -41.90
CA PRO A 146 15.10 -26.31 -41.39
C PRO A 146 15.32 -24.83 -41.10
N ALA A 147 14.36 -23.96 -41.44
CA ALA A 147 14.35 -22.56 -41.10
C ALA A 147 13.84 -22.28 -39.66
N GLN A 148 13.26 -23.28 -38.99
CA GLN A 148 12.72 -23.18 -37.64
C GLN A 148 13.77 -23.55 -36.59
N GLY A 149 13.65 -22.92 -35.42
CA GLY A 149 14.56 -23.09 -34.30
C GLY A 149 13.89 -23.65 -33.05
N LEU A 150 14.69 -23.85 -31.99
CA LEU A 150 14.20 -24.20 -30.66
C LEU A 150 13.16 -23.19 -30.14
N GLU A 151 13.36 -21.91 -30.43
CA GLU A 151 12.42 -20.84 -30.07
C GLU A 151 11.04 -21.06 -30.69
N SER A 152 10.97 -21.41 -31.99
CA SER A 152 9.71 -21.72 -32.67
C SER A 152 8.99 -22.90 -32.02
N VAL A 153 9.75 -23.90 -31.56
CA VAL A 153 9.20 -25.06 -30.84
C VAL A 153 8.64 -24.64 -29.48
N LEU A 154 9.38 -23.86 -28.69
CA LEU A 154 8.94 -23.40 -27.36
C LEU A 154 7.69 -22.51 -27.45
N LEU A 155 7.67 -21.57 -28.40
CA LEU A 155 6.50 -20.73 -28.67
C LEU A 155 5.28 -21.57 -29.11
N SER A 156 5.49 -22.57 -29.96
CA SER A 156 4.42 -23.48 -30.41
C SER A 156 3.88 -24.37 -29.29
N ILE A 157 4.70 -24.72 -28.30
CA ILE A 157 4.23 -25.45 -27.12
C ILE A 157 3.49 -24.50 -26.18
N GLN A 158 3.98 -23.28 -25.99
CA GLN A 158 3.30 -22.30 -25.13
C GLN A 158 1.91 -21.94 -25.67
N SER A 159 1.71 -21.90 -26.99
CA SER A 159 0.39 -21.65 -27.58
C SER A 159 -0.63 -22.75 -27.30
N LEU A 160 -0.20 -23.98 -26.95
CA LEU A 160 -1.08 -25.05 -26.50
C LEU A 160 -1.66 -24.80 -25.10
N LEU A 161 -1.01 -23.95 -24.29
CA LEU A 161 -1.45 -23.58 -22.95
C LEU A 161 -2.53 -22.50 -23.03
N ALA A 162 -3.61 -22.80 -23.77
CA ALA A 162 -4.68 -21.86 -24.10
C ALA A 162 -5.66 -21.65 -22.94
N ALA A 163 -6.44 -20.56 -23.00
CA ALA A 163 -7.46 -20.25 -22.00
C ALA A 163 -8.57 -21.31 -21.92
N ASN A 164 -8.94 -21.90 -23.06
CA ASN A 164 -9.90 -22.99 -23.16
C ASN A 164 -9.19 -24.20 -23.80
N PRO A 165 -8.47 -25.02 -23.02
CA PRO A 165 -7.60 -26.04 -23.60
C PRO A 165 -8.34 -27.16 -24.33
N TYR A 166 -9.58 -27.48 -23.92
CA TYR A 166 -10.35 -28.57 -24.54
C TYR A 166 -10.94 -28.22 -25.91
N THR A 167 -10.98 -26.95 -26.31
CA THR A 167 -11.34 -26.58 -27.70
C THR A 167 -10.28 -27.00 -28.72
N LEU A 168 -9.11 -27.44 -28.25
CA LEU A 168 -8.09 -28.05 -29.11
C LEU A 168 -8.42 -29.53 -29.44
N GLU A 169 -9.41 -30.14 -28.78
CA GLU A 169 -9.87 -31.50 -29.08
C GLU A 169 -10.98 -31.44 -30.15
N PRO A 170 -10.86 -32.18 -31.27
CA PRO A 170 -11.87 -32.19 -32.33
C PRO A 170 -13.27 -32.58 -31.80
N GLY A 171 -14.26 -31.71 -32.02
CA GLY A 171 -15.65 -31.95 -31.63
C GLY A 171 -16.03 -31.49 -30.22
N PHE A 172 -15.13 -30.80 -29.51
CA PHE A 172 -15.37 -30.20 -28.19
C PHE A 172 -15.31 -28.66 -28.26
N ASP A 173 -16.28 -28.05 -28.95
CA ASP A 173 -16.37 -26.60 -29.12
C ASP A 173 -17.06 -25.86 -27.93
N ASP A 174 -17.57 -26.61 -26.95
CA ASP A 174 -18.31 -26.04 -25.82
C ASP A 174 -17.34 -25.46 -24.75
N PRO A 175 -17.44 -24.18 -24.39
CA PRO A 175 -16.51 -23.51 -23.46
C PRO A 175 -16.75 -23.81 -21.98
N ASP A 176 -17.38 -24.93 -21.62
CA ASP A 176 -17.59 -25.30 -20.22
C ASP A 176 -16.27 -25.24 -19.42
N LYS A 177 -16.33 -24.63 -18.23
CA LYS A 177 -15.15 -24.40 -17.39
C LYS A 177 -14.72 -25.67 -16.68
N HIS A 178 -13.67 -26.29 -17.21
CA HIS A 178 -12.97 -27.41 -16.60
C HIS A 178 -11.76 -26.91 -15.80
N ASP A 179 -11.98 -26.68 -14.49
CA ASP A 179 -10.98 -26.09 -13.59
C ASP A 179 -9.92 -27.09 -13.10
N GLU A 180 -9.99 -28.38 -13.48
CA GLU A 180 -9.10 -29.44 -13.03
C GLU A 180 -7.64 -29.11 -13.40
N ILE A 181 -7.44 -28.52 -14.58
CA ILE A 181 -6.13 -28.08 -15.08
C ILE A 181 -5.56 -26.98 -14.21
N ARG A 182 -6.38 -26.05 -13.72
CA ARG A 182 -5.92 -25.00 -12.81
C ARG A 182 -5.46 -25.59 -11.48
N HIS A 183 -6.25 -26.51 -10.92
CA HIS A 183 -5.88 -27.19 -9.68
C HIS A 183 -4.57 -27.97 -9.83
N GLU A 184 -4.45 -28.79 -10.87
CA GLU A 184 -3.25 -29.59 -11.11
C GLU A 184 -2.04 -28.75 -11.50
N THR A 185 -2.23 -27.60 -12.15
CA THR A 185 -1.16 -26.63 -12.39
C THR A 185 -0.57 -26.14 -11.07
N LEU A 186 -1.40 -25.70 -10.12
CA LEU A 186 -0.94 -25.28 -8.79
C LEU A 186 -0.21 -26.40 -8.05
N ARG A 187 -0.77 -27.62 -8.09
CA ARG A 187 -0.19 -28.77 -7.38
C ARG A 187 1.12 -29.26 -7.99
N LEU A 188 1.15 -29.49 -9.30
CA LEU A 188 2.23 -30.21 -9.99
C LEU A 188 3.23 -29.31 -10.71
N ALA A 189 2.79 -28.15 -11.22
CA ALA A 189 3.67 -27.22 -11.93
C ALA A 189 4.22 -26.12 -11.02
N VAL A 190 3.68 -25.95 -9.80
CA VAL A 190 4.15 -24.94 -8.84
C VAL A 190 4.63 -25.58 -7.54
N ILE A 191 3.75 -26.23 -6.78
CA ILE A 191 4.06 -26.70 -5.42
C ILE A 191 5.03 -27.88 -5.43
N THR A 192 4.77 -28.93 -6.22
CA THR A 192 5.59 -30.14 -6.24
C THR A 192 7.07 -29.86 -6.62
N PRO A 193 7.38 -29.08 -7.67
CA PRO A 193 8.77 -28.75 -8.02
C PRO A 193 9.50 -27.98 -6.90
N LEU A 194 8.79 -27.11 -6.18
CA LEU A 194 9.34 -26.38 -5.03
C LEU A 194 9.63 -27.30 -3.83
N GLU A 195 8.73 -28.23 -3.52
CA GLU A 195 8.96 -29.24 -2.48
C GLU A 195 10.19 -30.10 -2.81
N GLN A 196 10.31 -30.52 -4.08
CA GLN A 196 11.47 -31.24 -4.57
C GLN A 196 12.75 -30.40 -4.49
N ALA A 197 12.70 -29.11 -4.83
CA ALA A 197 13.85 -28.21 -4.71
C ALA A 197 14.37 -28.15 -3.26
N PHE A 198 13.48 -28.04 -2.27
CA PHE A 198 13.88 -28.08 -0.86
C PHE A 198 14.40 -29.45 -0.42
N ALA A 199 13.81 -30.55 -0.92
CA ALA A 199 14.29 -31.90 -0.65
C ALA A 199 15.70 -32.12 -1.22
N ASN A 200 15.96 -31.61 -2.43
CA ASN A 200 17.26 -31.64 -3.09
C ASN A 200 18.30 -30.83 -2.31
N SER A 201 17.98 -29.60 -1.90
CA SER A 201 18.85 -28.78 -1.03
C SER A 201 19.21 -29.54 0.26
N ALA A 202 18.23 -30.12 0.95
CA ALA A 202 18.47 -30.89 2.17
C ALA A 202 19.32 -32.16 1.93
N ARG A 203 19.15 -32.83 0.79
CA ARG A 203 19.97 -33.98 0.39
C ARG A 203 21.42 -33.57 0.14
N ARG A 204 21.65 -32.46 -0.57
CA ARG A 204 22.99 -31.90 -0.84
C ARG A 204 23.71 -31.55 0.46
N GLU A 205 23.00 -30.96 1.41
CA GLU A 205 23.57 -30.62 2.73
C GLU A 205 23.94 -31.86 3.55
N ARG A 206 23.07 -32.88 3.59
CA ARG A 206 23.39 -34.17 4.24
C ARG A 206 24.62 -34.85 3.62
N LEU A 207 24.78 -34.76 2.29
CA LEU A 207 25.94 -35.32 1.59
C LEU A 207 27.22 -34.55 1.90
N ARG A 208 27.16 -33.22 2.08
CA ARG A 208 28.31 -32.40 2.51
C ARG A 208 28.77 -32.70 3.94
N LEU A 209 27.83 -33.02 4.83
CA LEU A 209 28.11 -33.31 6.25
C LEU A 209 28.58 -34.75 6.49
N LYS A 210 28.61 -35.63 5.48
CA LYS A 210 29.20 -36.97 5.61
C LYS A 210 30.73 -36.87 5.69
N ASP A 211 31.27 -37.31 6.82
CA ASP A 211 32.71 -37.42 7.09
C ASP A 211 33.38 -38.38 6.08
N PRO A 212 34.39 -37.94 5.31
CA PRO A 212 35.08 -38.78 4.32
C PRO A 212 35.85 -39.95 4.92
N THR A 213 35.95 -40.05 6.26
CA THR A 213 36.73 -41.09 6.95
C THR A 213 35.92 -42.31 7.40
N LYS A 214 34.60 -42.35 7.21
CA LYS A 214 33.77 -43.51 7.56
C LYS A 214 33.38 -44.35 6.33
N PRO A 215 33.52 -45.69 6.37
CA PRO A 215 33.04 -46.55 5.28
C PRO A 215 31.52 -46.41 5.15
N ALA A 216 31.03 -46.41 3.91
CA ALA A 216 29.61 -46.39 3.63
C ALA A 216 28.95 -47.66 4.19
N GLU A 217 28.12 -47.51 5.21
CA GLU A 217 27.21 -48.58 5.65
C GLU A 217 25.99 -48.60 4.74
N ASP A 218 25.74 -49.79 4.18
CA ASP A 218 24.60 -50.13 3.34
C ASP A 218 23.29 -49.82 4.06
N THR A 219 22.54 -48.85 3.54
CA THR A 219 21.13 -48.63 3.91
C THR A 219 20.28 -48.57 2.64
N ASP A 220 19.68 -49.73 2.37
CA ASP A 220 18.50 -50.06 1.56
C ASP A 220 18.09 -49.14 0.38
N SER A 221 18.42 -49.67 -0.79
CA SER A 221 17.63 -49.83 -2.02
C SER A 221 16.22 -49.22 -2.08
N ASP A 222 16.06 -48.18 -2.91
CA ASP A 222 15.08 -48.12 -4.03
C ASP A 222 15.05 -46.72 -4.69
N ASP A 223 15.69 -45.72 -4.08
CA ASP A 223 15.67 -44.32 -4.56
C ASP A 223 16.84 -43.95 -5.51
N GLU A 224 17.68 -44.93 -5.88
CA GLU A 224 18.88 -44.73 -6.72
C GLU A 224 18.65 -44.96 -8.22
N LEU A 225 17.44 -45.32 -8.65
CA LEU A 225 17.13 -45.63 -10.05
C LEU A 225 16.63 -44.44 -10.89
N ARG A 226 16.62 -43.22 -10.35
CA ARG A 226 16.28 -42.00 -11.10
C ARG A 226 17.51 -41.13 -11.28
N ASP A 227 17.83 -40.85 -12.54
CA ASP A 227 18.96 -40.03 -13.00
C ASP A 227 19.23 -38.81 -12.08
N PRO A 228 20.30 -38.85 -11.28
CA PRO A 228 20.68 -37.75 -10.38
C PRO A 228 21.04 -36.46 -11.13
N ALA A 229 21.39 -36.54 -12.42
CA ALA A 229 21.84 -35.40 -13.21
C ALA A 229 20.71 -34.44 -13.60
N SER A 230 19.45 -34.91 -13.62
CA SER A 230 18.29 -34.06 -13.94
C SER A 230 17.66 -33.39 -12.72
N HIS A 231 18.01 -33.82 -11.50
CA HIS A 231 17.35 -33.34 -10.28
C HIS A 231 17.99 -32.04 -9.77
N GLY A 232 17.24 -30.95 -9.92
CA GLY A 232 17.54 -29.68 -9.28
C GLY A 232 18.34 -28.68 -10.09
N LYS A 233 18.21 -28.72 -11.42
CA LYS A 233 18.75 -27.72 -12.36
C LYS A 233 17.99 -26.40 -12.34
N PHE A 234 16.71 -26.44 -11.97
CA PHE A 234 15.82 -25.28 -11.90
C PHE A 234 15.40 -24.92 -10.47
N ASP A 235 16.02 -25.52 -9.45
CA ASP A 235 15.65 -25.31 -8.03
C ASP A 235 15.57 -23.83 -7.68
N GLU A 236 16.61 -23.05 -8.02
CA GLU A 236 16.62 -21.62 -7.73
C GLU A 236 15.62 -20.84 -8.59
N PHE A 237 15.41 -21.27 -9.85
CA PHE A 237 14.39 -20.67 -10.70
C PHE A 237 13.01 -20.77 -10.04
N TYR A 238 12.63 -21.94 -9.53
CA TYR A 238 11.37 -22.13 -8.83
C TYR A 238 11.28 -21.26 -7.57
N LYS A 239 12.29 -21.31 -6.69
CA LYS A 239 12.31 -20.55 -5.43
C LYS A 239 12.18 -19.04 -5.67
N ARG A 240 12.95 -18.49 -6.62
CA ARG A 240 12.92 -17.06 -6.96
C ARG A 240 11.57 -16.66 -7.56
N ARG A 241 11.03 -17.43 -8.50
CA ARG A 241 9.76 -17.13 -9.17
C ARG A 241 8.54 -17.31 -8.25
N LEU A 242 8.61 -18.20 -7.26
CA LEU A 242 7.57 -18.33 -6.24
C LEU A 242 7.30 -16.99 -5.56
N LEU A 243 8.35 -16.28 -5.14
CA LEU A 243 8.21 -14.99 -4.46
C LEU A 243 7.58 -13.91 -5.38
N TRP A 244 7.77 -14.02 -6.69
CA TRP A 244 7.20 -13.10 -7.67
C TRP A 244 5.70 -13.37 -7.90
N TYR A 245 5.33 -14.65 -7.98
CA TYR A 245 3.97 -15.05 -8.39
C TYR A 245 3.07 -15.51 -7.24
N PHE A 246 3.56 -15.47 -5.99
CA PHE A 246 2.82 -15.91 -4.80
C PHE A 246 1.38 -15.37 -4.72
N GLU A 247 1.21 -14.07 -4.99
CA GLU A 247 -0.11 -13.41 -4.94
C GLU A 247 -1.08 -13.94 -6.02
N HIS A 248 -0.56 -14.30 -7.20
CA HIS A 248 -1.37 -14.88 -8.26
C HIS A 248 -1.83 -16.29 -7.89
N TYR A 249 -0.92 -17.11 -7.35
CA TYR A 249 -1.26 -18.46 -6.89
C TYR A 249 -2.25 -18.44 -5.73
N GLN A 250 -2.08 -17.54 -4.76
CA GLN A 250 -3.02 -17.38 -3.66
C GLN A 250 -4.41 -16.98 -4.16
N LYS A 251 -4.49 -16.03 -5.10
CA LYS A 251 -5.76 -15.64 -5.73
C LYS A 251 -6.41 -16.81 -6.47
N ALA A 252 -5.64 -17.58 -7.23
CA ALA A 252 -6.15 -18.74 -7.97
C ALA A 252 -6.72 -19.82 -7.03
N ILE A 253 -6.06 -20.08 -5.91
CA ILE A 253 -6.54 -20.99 -4.87
C ILE A 253 -7.83 -20.47 -4.22
N ASP A 254 -7.85 -19.18 -3.86
CA ASP A 254 -9.01 -18.56 -3.21
C ASP A 254 -10.23 -18.56 -4.15
N SER A 255 -10.05 -18.21 -5.43
CA SER A 255 -11.12 -18.29 -6.44
C SER A 255 -11.61 -19.72 -6.68
N GLY A 256 -10.70 -20.69 -6.78
CA GLY A 256 -11.05 -22.10 -6.93
C GLY A 256 -11.80 -22.68 -5.72
N ALA A 257 -11.54 -22.16 -4.52
CA ALA A 257 -12.26 -22.54 -3.30
C ALA A 257 -13.67 -21.89 -3.20
N THR A 258 -13.89 -20.71 -3.78
CA THR A 258 -15.18 -19.98 -3.73
C THR A 258 -16.14 -20.33 -4.86
N ASP A 259 -15.63 -20.66 -6.06
CA ASP A 259 -16.47 -20.98 -7.24
C ASP A 259 -17.22 -22.32 -7.10
N GLY A 260 -17.04 -23.06 -6.00
CA GLY A 260 -17.79 -24.27 -5.65
C GLY A 260 -19.26 -24.05 -5.25
N GLY A 261 -19.86 -22.89 -5.54
CA GLY A 261 -21.26 -22.64 -5.18
C GLY A 261 -21.87 -21.41 -5.84
N LEU A 262 -22.26 -21.54 -7.11
CA LEU A 262 -23.38 -20.82 -7.77
C LEU A 262 -23.71 -21.56 -9.10
N GLY A 263 -24.16 -22.81 -8.97
CA GLY A 263 -24.58 -23.72 -10.04
C GLY A 263 -24.76 -25.12 -9.47
N ASP A 264 -25.79 -25.86 -9.89
CA ASP A 264 -26.38 -27.05 -9.23
C ASP A 264 -25.46 -28.23 -8.81
N ASP A 265 -24.15 -28.20 -9.06
CA ASP A 265 -23.18 -29.21 -8.62
C ASP A 265 -22.06 -28.59 -7.74
N ALA A 266 -22.35 -28.41 -6.45
CA ALA A 266 -21.36 -27.93 -5.47
C ALA A 266 -20.24 -28.96 -5.27
N ARG A 267 -19.11 -28.79 -5.97
CA ARG A 267 -17.89 -29.61 -5.88
C ARG A 267 -17.30 -29.54 -4.46
N ARG A 268 -17.17 -30.68 -3.77
CA ARG A 268 -16.67 -30.76 -2.38
C ARG A 268 -15.19 -31.14 -2.34
N GLN A 269 -14.52 -30.74 -1.27
CA GLN A 269 -13.15 -31.17 -0.99
C GLN A 269 -13.08 -32.71 -0.97
N GLY A 270 -12.10 -33.28 -1.68
CA GLY A 270 -11.91 -34.70 -1.82
C GLY A 270 -12.72 -35.36 -2.95
N ASP A 271 -13.59 -34.64 -3.65
CA ASP A 271 -14.29 -35.20 -4.82
C ASP A 271 -13.29 -35.48 -5.96
N PRO A 272 -13.42 -36.61 -6.67
CA PRO A 272 -12.56 -36.93 -7.81
C PRO A 272 -12.87 -36.02 -9.01
N PHE A 273 -11.86 -35.79 -9.84
CA PHE A 273 -12.04 -35.11 -11.12
C PHE A 273 -12.95 -35.90 -12.06
N ILE A 274 -13.71 -35.16 -12.87
CA ILE A 274 -14.62 -35.75 -13.86
C ILE A 274 -13.80 -36.12 -15.10
N SER A 275 -13.85 -37.40 -15.48
CA SER A 275 -13.17 -37.90 -16.68
C SER A 275 -13.89 -37.43 -17.93
N MET A 276 -13.16 -36.83 -18.87
CA MET A 276 -13.74 -36.41 -20.15
C MET A 276 -13.90 -37.59 -21.13
N PRO A 277 -14.87 -37.55 -22.08
CA PRO A 277 -15.11 -38.65 -23.03
C PRO A 277 -13.92 -39.00 -23.94
N PHE A 278 -13.02 -38.04 -24.19
CA PHE A 278 -11.80 -38.25 -24.98
C PHE A 278 -10.61 -38.79 -24.14
N GLU A 279 -10.80 -39.00 -22.84
CA GLU A 279 -9.81 -39.64 -21.97
C GLU A 279 -9.89 -41.16 -22.09
N GLY A 280 -8.75 -41.81 -22.31
CA GLY A 280 -8.65 -43.24 -22.55
C GLY A 280 -7.55 -43.92 -21.73
N ALA A 281 -7.42 -45.24 -21.87
CA ALA A 281 -6.48 -46.04 -21.09
C ALA A 281 -5.03 -45.51 -21.19
N GLY A 282 -4.51 -44.96 -20.08
CA GLY A 282 -3.16 -44.41 -19.98
C GLY A 282 -2.99 -42.93 -20.33
N ASN A 283 -4.08 -42.21 -20.66
CA ASN A 283 -4.05 -40.77 -20.94
C ASN A 283 -5.27 -40.05 -20.33
N ILE A 284 -5.33 -40.08 -19.00
CA ILE A 284 -6.44 -39.55 -18.19
C ILE A 284 -6.00 -38.35 -17.34
N MET A 285 -6.97 -37.60 -16.83
CA MET A 285 -6.78 -36.53 -15.86
C MET A 285 -7.28 -36.95 -14.47
N SER A 286 -6.52 -37.84 -13.80
CA SER A 286 -6.91 -38.34 -12.48
C SER A 286 -6.46 -37.40 -11.35
N GLY A 287 -7.33 -37.18 -10.36
CA GLY A 287 -7.03 -36.38 -9.17
C GLY A 287 -8.27 -36.10 -8.33
N HIS A 288 -8.10 -35.32 -7.27
CA HIS A 288 -9.17 -34.90 -6.37
C HIS A 288 -9.00 -33.41 -6.03
N TRP A 289 -10.10 -32.73 -5.70
CA TRP A 289 -10.08 -31.31 -5.31
C TRP A 289 -9.58 -31.11 -3.88
N ASP A 290 -8.54 -30.32 -3.66
CA ASP A 290 -8.04 -29.98 -2.31
C ASP A 290 -7.36 -28.61 -2.21
N TYR A 291 -8.09 -27.54 -2.53
CA TYR A 291 -7.60 -26.16 -2.39
C TYR A 291 -7.08 -25.80 -0.97
N PRO A 292 -7.69 -26.28 0.14
CA PRO A 292 -7.16 -26.03 1.48
C PRO A 292 -5.75 -26.59 1.72
N ASP A 293 -5.47 -27.82 1.26
CA ASP A 293 -4.11 -28.40 1.32
C ASP A 293 -3.13 -27.58 0.48
N LEU A 294 -3.51 -27.26 -0.77
CA LEU A 294 -2.67 -26.46 -1.66
C LEU A 294 -2.33 -25.10 -1.04
N LYS A 295 -3.30 -24.43 -0.39
CA LYS A 295 -3.08 -23.16 0.31
C LYS A 295 -2.04 -23.29 1.41
N THR A 296 -2.20 -24.32 2.25
CA THR A 296 -1.32 -24.57 3.39
C THR A 296 0.11 -24.83 2.93
N ARG A 297 0.29 -25.71 1.95
CA ARG A 297 1.60 -26.07 1.39
C ARG A 297 2.27 -24.89 0.70
N LEU A 298 1.53 -24.12 -0.10
CA LEU A 298 2.05 -22.92 -0.77
C LEU A 298 2.56 -21.87 0.23
N VAL A 299 1.81 -21.62 1.30
CA VAL A 299 2.20 -20.69 2.38
C VAL A 299 3.47 -21.18 3.08
N GLN A 300 3.55 -22.46 3.41
CA GLN A 300 4.75 -23.05 4.03
C GLN A 300 5.98 -22.93 3.12
N LEU A 301 5.83 -23.17 1.81
CA LEU A 301 6.92 -23.03 0.85
C LEU A 301 7.41 -21.59 0.76
N ARG A 302 6.50 -20.61 0.69
CA ARG A 302 6.84 -19.18 0.73
C ARG A 302 7.66 -18.86 1.98
N ASP A 303 7.18 -19.29 3.16
CA ASP A 303 7.84 -18.99 4.43
C ASP A 303 9.24 -19.61 4.51
N ARG A 304 9.43 -20.81 3.93
CA ARG A 304 10.75 -21.44 3.82
C ARG A 304 11.70 -20.68 2.90
N VAL A 305 11.24 -20.20 1.73
CA VAL A 305 12.08 -19.38 0.83
C VAL A 305 12.46 -18.06 1.51
N MET A 306 11.52 -17.42 2.22
CA MET A 306 11.80 -16.20 2.98
C MET A 306 12.81 -16.44 4.11
N ALA A 307 12.67 -17.53 4.86
CA ALA A 307 13.60 -17.90 5.92
C ALA A 307 15.02 -18.16 5.37
N GLU A 308 15.14 -18.92 4.26
CA GLU A 308 16.41 -19.14 3.57
C GLU A 308 17.06 -17.80 3.16
N THR A 309 16.28 -16.88 2.59
CA THR A 309 16.76 -15.56 2.15
C THR A 309 17.29 -14.72 3.29
N HIS A 310 16.58 -14.67 4.43
CA HIS A 310 17.01 -13.91 5.60
C HIS A 310 18.17 -14.57 6.36
N GLN A 311 18.44 -15.84 6.10
CA GLN A 311 19.56 -16.57 6.70
C GLN A 311 20.89 -16.30 5.96
N TRP A 312 20.86 -16.00 4.66
CA TRP A 312 22.06 -15.72 3.85
C TRP A 312 23.01 -14.68 4.46
N PRO A 313 22.56 -13.52 4.99
CA PRO A 313 23.47 -12.57 5.64
C PRO A 313 24.10 -13.11 6.93
N VAL A 314 23.41 -14.00 7.66
CA VAL A 314 23.92 -14.62 8.90
C VAL A 314 25.03 -15.61 8.56
N GLU A 315 24.80 -16.50 7.59
CA GLU A 315 25.81 -17.42 7.07
C GLU A 315 27.00 -16.67 6.45
N GLY A 316 26.70 -15.61 5.70
CA GLY A 316 27.68 -14.72 5.10
C GLY A 316 28.60 -14.04 6.13
N LYS A 317 28.07 -13.64 7.30
CA LYS A 317 28.90 -13.09 8.40
C LYS A 317 29.91 -14.11 8.93
N GLU A 318 29.57 -15.40 8.97
CA GLU A 318 30.54 -16.44 9.34
C GLU A 318 31.64 -16.60 8.28
N LEU A 319 31.28 -16.49 6.99
CA LEU A 319 32.24 -16.51 5.88
C LEU A 319 33.18 -15.30 5.88
N VAL A 320 32.71 -14.13 6.35
CA VAL A 320 33.56 -12.95 6.53
C VAL A 320 34.61 -13.18 7.62
N LYS A 321 34.26 -13.84 8.74
CA LYS A 321 35.20 -14.11 9.83
C LYS A 321 36.37 -15.01 9.43
N VAL A 322 36.17 -15.85 8.42
CA VAL A 322 37.19 -16.79 7.91
C VAL A 322 37.84 -16.31 6.61
N ASP A 323 37.63 -15.04 6.22
CA ASP A 323 38.13 -14.44 4.98
C ASP A 323 37.85 -15.30 3.74
N ALA A 324 36.65 -15.87 3.65
CA ALA A 324 36.26 -16.70 2.52
C ALA A 324 36.35 -15.90 1.21
N GLY A 325 36.88 -16.52 0.15
CA GLY A 325 37.12 -15.84 -1.14
C GLY A 325 35.88 -15.16 -1.74
N ILE A 326 34.68 -15.71 -1.53
CA ILE A 326 33.43 -15.08 -1.96
C ILE A 326 33.13 -13.77 -1.21
N ALA A 327 33.39 -13.70 0.10
CA ALA A 327 33.17 -12.50 0.90
C ALA A 327 34.12 -11.37 0.46
N VAL A 328 35.39 -11.72 0.18
CA VAL A 328 36.39 -10.79 -0.35
C VAL A 328 35.99 -10.31 -1.76
N LYS A 329 35.56 -11.23 -2.63
CA LYS A 329 35.10 -10.90 -3.99
C LYS A 329 33.92 -9.92 -3.96
N LEU A 330 32.90 -10.19 -3.15
CA LEU A 330 31.71 -9.34 -3.05
C LEU A 330 32.04 -7.94 -2.49
N ARG A 331 32.94 -7.85 -1.50
CA ARG A 331 33.41 -6.55 -0.98
C ARG A 331 34.14 -5.74 -2.06
N GLY A 332 35.04 -6.38 -2.82
CA GLY A 332 35.74 -5.73 -3.92
C GLY A 332 34.79 -5.29 -5.04
N GLN A 333 33.79 -6.10 -5.39
CA GLN A 333 32.75 -5.72 -6.34
C GLN A 333 31.93 -4.51 -5.83
N HIS A 334 31.57 -4.48 -4.55
CA HIS A 334 30.86 -3.34 -3.95
C HIS A 334 31.67 -2.04 -4.09
N GLU A 335 32.94 -2.06 -3.69
CA GLU A 335 33.83 -0.89 -3.79
C GLU A 335 33.96 -0.38 -5.24
N GLN A 336 34.14 -1.29 -6.20
CA GLN A 336 34.22 -0.95 -7.62
C GLN A 336 32.91 -0.33 -8.13
N ILE A 337 31.78 -0.97 -7.82
CA ILE A 337 30.46 -0.54 -8.30
C ILE A 337 30.10 0.84 -7.69
N VAL A 338 30.39 1.08 -6.41
CA VAL A 338 30.16 2.38 -5.76
C VAL A 338 30.99 3.48 -6.45
N ALA A 339 32.25 3.21 -6.76
CA ALA A 339 33.11 4.18 -7.45
C ALA A 339 32.54 4.55 -8.82
N GLU A 340 32.02 3.59 -9.57
CA GLU A 340 31.43 3.79 -10.90
C GLU A 340 30.03 4.47 -10.85
N LEU A 341 29.22 4.16 -9.82
CA LEU A 341 27.84 4.65 -9.68
C LEU A 341 27.72 6.01 -9.01
N SER A 342 28.79 6.53 -8.42
CA SER A 342 28.84 7.88 -7.84
C SER A 342 28.47 9.01 -8.82
N ALA A 343 28.51 8.73 -10.14
CA ALA A 343 28.08 9.64 -11.20
C ALA A 343 26.61 9.47 -11.65
N HIS A 344 25.90 8.46 -11.15
CA HIS A 344 24.53 8.16 -11.61
C HIS A 344 23.51 9.02 -10.83
N PRO A 345 22.80 9.95 -11.48
CA PRO A 345 22.03 10.99 -10.78
C PRO A 345 20.84 10.46 -9.95
N GLN A 346 20.38 9.24 -10.23
CA GLN A 346 19.30 8.59 -9.50
C GLN A 346 19.75 7.69 -8.34
N ILE A 347 21.05 7.43 -8.17
CA ILE A 347 21.53 6.59 -7.07
C ILE A 347 22.06 7.52 -5.99
N ILE A 348 21.36 7.58 -4.86
CA ILE A 348 21.74 8.41 -3.71
C ILE A 348 22.87 7.73 -2.94
N ASP A 349 22.73 6.42 -2.69
CA ASP A 349 23.67 5.64 -1.89
C ASP A 349 23.61 4.16 -2.29
N LEU A 350 24.75 3.49 -2.17
CA LEU A 350 24.87 2.04 -2.26
C LEU A 350 25.83 1.55 -1.16
N SER A 351 25.28 1.02 -0.08
CA SER A 351 26.03 0.67 1.13
C SER A 351 25.86 -0.80 1.52
N LEU A 352 26.79 -1.31 2.33
CA LEU A 352 26.68 -2.63 2.96
C LEU A 352 25.99 -2.48 4.31
N VAL A 353 24.95 -3.28 4.56
CA VAL A 353 24.25 -3.26 5.86
C VAL A 353 25.12 -3.97 6.90
N ASP A 354 25.44 -3.31 8.01
CA ASP A 354 26.37 -3.79 9.04
C ASP A 354 27.74 -4.25 8.48
N GLU A 355 28.24 -3.59 7.43
CA GLU A 355 29.50 -3.97 6.73
C GLU A 355 29.51 -5.40 6.18
N ASN A 356 28.31 -5.98 5.98
CA ASN A 356 28.14 -7.35 5.50
C ASN A 356 28.08 -7.40 3.96
N PRO A 357 29.04 -8.06 3.28
CA PRO A 357 29.05 -8.14 1.81
C PRO A 357 27.91 -8.99 1.23
N PHE A 358 27.11 -9.66 2.05
CA PHE A 358 25.96 -10.46 1.63
C PHE A 358 24.60 -9.74 1.78
N LEU A 359 24.60 -8.50 2.28
CA LEU A 359 23.39 -7.67 2.38
C LEU A 359 23.69 -6.23 1.98
N TRP A 360 23.26 -5.85 0.78
CA TRP A 360 23.49 -4.51 0.24
C TRP A 360 22.20 -3.69 0.35
N GLN A 361 22.36 -2.38 0.50
CA GLN A 361 21.27 -1.40 0.50
C GLN A 361 21.52 -0.35 -0.58
N LEU A 362 20.64 -0.31 -1.57
CA LEU A 362 20.61 0.70 -2.63
C LEU A 362 19.52 1.73 -2.29
N THR A 363 19.86 3.02 -2.34
CA THR A 363 18.93 4.13 -2.20
C THR A 363 18.75 4.81 -3.55
N TYR A 364 17.57 4.66 -4.14
CA TYR A 364 17.21 5.17 -5.46
C TYR A 364 16.29 6.39 -5.36
N ALA A 365 16.64 7.48 -6.03
CA ALA A 365 15.78 8.65 -6.20
C ALA A 365 14.98 8.54 -7.50
N GLY A 366 13.66 8.69 -7.42
CA GLY A 366 12.82 8.76 -8.61
C GLY A 366 13.18 9.93 -9.52
N ARG A 367 13.11 9.71 -10.83
CA ARG A 367 13.41 10.72 -11.85
C ARG A 367 12.31 11.79 -11.90
N THR A 368 12.66 13.00 -12.34
CA THR A 368 11.67 14.02 -12.69
C THR A 368 10.76 13.49 -13.80
N GLU A 369 9.45 13.77 -13.71
CA GLU A 369 8.42 13.26 -14.62
C GLU A 369 8.19 11.73 -14.58
N SER A 370 8.83 11.02 -13.65
CA SER A 370 8.63 9.58 -13.45
C SER A 370 7.49 9.28 -12.48
N ARG A 371 6.97 8.05 -12.50
CA ARG A 371 5.97 7.57 -11.53
C ARG A 371 6.49 7.56 -10.10
N LEU A 372 7.82 7.56 -9.94
CA LEU A 372 8.51 7.62 -8.66
C LEU A 372 8.99 9.03 -8.30
N GLU A 373 8.62 10.05 -9.07
CA GLU A 373 9.08 11.43 -8.89
C GLU A 373 8.94 11.93 -7.44
N GLY A 374 10.03 12.48 -6.90
CA GLY A 374 10.10 12.99 -5.53
C GLY A 374 10.20 11.90 -4.45
N GLY A 375 10.06 10.62 -4.80
CA GLY A 375 10.20 9.50 -3.88
C GLY A 375 11.63 8.98 -3.75
N ILE A 376 12.00 8.59 -2.53
CA ILE A 376 13.24 7.85 -2.25
C ILE A 376 12.86 6.39 -2.02
N VAL A 377 13.42 5.48 -2.80
CA VAL A 377 13.16 4.04 -2.71
C VAL A 377 14.40 3.35 -2.15
N LYS A 378 14.26 2.67 -1.01
CA LYS A 378 15.32 1.85 -0.42
C LYS A 378 15.13 0.39 -0.83
N VAL A 379 16.21 -0.21 -1.32
CA VAL A 379 16.22 -1.55 -1.89
C VAL A 379 17.27 -2.38 -1.16
N LYS A 380 16.84 -3.44 -0.47
CA LYS A 380 17.70 -4.44 0.15
C LYS A 380 17.96 -5.58 -0.83
N ILE A 381 19.23 -5.93 -1.00
CA ILE A 381 19.69 -6.97 -1.91
C ILE A 381 20.36 -8.06 -1.07
N TYR A 382 19.69 -9.19 -0.93
CA TYR A 382 20.21 -10.36 -0.23
C TYR A 382 20.99 -11.21 -1.24
N ILE A 383 22.27 -11.42 -0.97
CA ILE A 383 23.17 -12.19 -1.84
C ILE A 383 23.46 -13.51 -1.15
N SER A 384 23.26 -14.61 -1.88
CA SER A 384 23.50 -15.95 -1.35
C SER A 384 25.00 -16.22 -1.14
N PRO A 385 25.39 -16.92 -0.06
CA PRO A 385 26.73 -17.52 0.08
C PRO A 385 27.12 -18.48 -1.06
N GLN A 386 26.17 -18.89 -1.90
CA GLN A 386 26.37 -19.74 -3.06
C GLN A 386 26.26 -18.99 -4.40
N HIS A 387 26.26 -17.65 -4.40
CA HIS A 387 26.30 -16.83 -5.63
C HIS A 387 27.50 -17.22 -6.52
N PRO A 388 27.33 -17.40 -7.85
CA PRO A 388 26.15 -17.09 -8.67
C PRO A 388 25.16 -18.25 -8.89
N VAL A 389 25.36 -19.41 -8.26
CA VAL A 389 24.43 -20.54 -8.39
C VAL A 389 23.05 -20.15 -7.86
N GLU A 390 23.03 -19.46 -6.72
CA GLU A 390 21.84 -18.83 -6.18
C GLU A 390 21.89 -17.33 -6.46
N GLN A 391 20.83 -16.84 -7.07
CA GLN A 391 20.73 -15.47 -7.56
C GLN A 391 20.27 -14.52 -6.45
N PRO A 392 20.67 -13.24 -6.46
CA PRO A 392 20.25 -12.29 -5.44
C PRO A 392 18.72 -12.16 -5.37
N ARG A 393 18.20 -11.98 -4.15
CA ARG A 393 16.77 -11.75 -3.88
C ARG A 393 16.60 -10.33 -3.35
N VAL A 394 15.74 -9.57 -4.02
CA VAL A 394 15.68 -8.11 -3.89
C VAL A 394 14.35 -7.67 -3.32
N PHE A 395 14.41 -6.80 -2.31
CA PHE A 395 13.26 -6.31 -1.58
C PHE A 395 13.28 -4.78 -1.52
N VAL A 396 12.14 -4.16 -1.79
CA VAL A 396 11.90 -2.74 -1.55
C VAL A 396 11.35 -2.59 -0.14
N ASP A 397 12.08 -1.89 0.72
CA ASP A 397 11.76 -1.71 2.13
C ASP A 397 12.04 -0.27 2.57
N PRO A 398 11.01 0.52 2.92
CA PRO A 398 9.60 0.16 3.03
C PRO A 398 8.92 -0.06 1.67
N MET A 399 7.82 -0.83 1.66
CA MET A 399 7.20 -1.34 0.44
C MET A 399 6.48 -0.25 -0.39
N ILE A 400 6.72 -0.22 -1.70
CA ILE A 400 5.98 0.64 -2.64
C ILE A 400 4.80 -0.08 -3.32
N TYR A 401 3.73 0.67 -3.64
CA TYR A 401 2.61 0.22 -4.46
C TYR A 401 2.99 0.28 -5.94
N HIS A 402 3.69 -0.74 -6.44
CA HIS A 402 4.20 -0.77 -7.82
C HIS A 402 3.86 -2.09 -8.52
N ILE A 403 3.70 -2.07 -9.86
CA ILE A 403 3.43 -3.27 -10.67
C ILE A 403 4.56 -4.32 -10.63
N ARG A 404 5.81 -3.86 -10.38
CA ARG A 404 7.02 -4.70 -10.26
C ARG A 404 7.34 -5.09 -8.80
N VAL A 405 6.56 -4.64 -7.82
CA VAL A 405 6.82 -4.91 -6.39
C VAL A 405 5.64 -5.66 -5.79
N SER A 406 5.90 -6.85 -5.25
CA SER A 406 4.87 -7.68 -4.61
C SER A 406 4.39 -7.08 -3.29
N LYS A 407 3.32 -7.64 -2.69
CA LYS A 407 2.87 -7.22 -1.34
C LYS A 407 3.86 -7.56 -0.22
N MET A 408 4.88 -8.37 -0.52
CA MET A 408 5.95 -8.71 0.42
C MET A 408 7.20 -7.84 0.21
N GLY A 409 7.12 -6.82 -0.66
CA GLY A 409 8.26 -5.98 -1.02
C GLY A 409 9.20 -6.59 -2.06
N VAL A 410 8.98 -7.83 -2.50
CA VAL A 410 9.86 -8.48 -3.50
C VAL A 410 9.79 -7.74 -4.83
N LEU A 411 10.95 -7.28 -5.32
CA LEU A 411 11.10 -6.64 -6.61
C LEU A 411 11.40 -7.68 -7.69
N ILE A 412 10.60 -7.68 -8.75
CA ILE A 412 10.95 -8.41 -9.98
C ILE A 412 11.91 -7.57 -10.80
N TYR A 413 12.99 -8.17 -11.29
CA TYR A 413 13.97 -7.52 -12.17
C TYR A 413 14.69 -8.60 -12.99
N LEU A 414 15.29 -8.22 -14.10
CA LEU A 414 16.05 -9.11 -14.96
C LEU A 414 17.46 -8.56 -15.15
N PRO A 415 18.52 -9.25 -14.68
CA PRO A 415 19.88 -8.85 -14.98
C PRO A 415 20.24 -9.24 -16.41
N SER A 416 21.06 -8.44 -17.09
CA SER A 416 21.60 -8.79 -18.41
C SER A 416 22.63 -9.94 -18.34
N PHE A 417 23.26 -10.11 -17.18
CA PHE A 417 24.20 -11.18 -16.88
C PHE A 417 24.12 -11.51 -15.39
N ASP A 418 24.01 -12.78 -15.04
CA ASP A 418 23.58 -13.23 -13.72
C ASP A 418 24.74 -13.59 -12.77
N GLU A 419 25.99 -13.62 -13.26
CA GLU A 419 27.14 -13.89 -12.39
C GLU A 419 27.70 -12.67 -11.67
N ASP A 420 27.45 -11.47 -12.21
CA ASP A 420 28.01 -10.21 -11.71
C ASP A 420 26.93 -9.32 -11.08
N ILE A 421 27.14 -8.95 -9.82
CA ILE A 421 26.25 -8.07 -9.06
C ILE A 421 26.02 -6.74 -9.76
N ARG A 422 26.97 -6.24 -10.56
CA ARG A 422 26.77 -5.01 -11.34
C ARG A 422 25.53 -5.06 -12.22
N HIS A 423 25.37 -6.15 -12.97
CA HIS A 423 24.25 -6.32 -13.89
C HIS A 423 22.92 -6.51 -13.14
N HIS A 424 22.96 -7.00 -11.90
CA HIS A 424 21.80 -6.99 -11.02
C HIS A 424 21.41 -5.58 -10.62
N ILE A 425 22.37 -4.74 -10.22
CA ILE A 425 22.11 -3.33 -9.89
C ILE A 425 21.53 -2.59 -11.10
N ASP A 426 22.11 -2.78 -12.29
CA ASP A 426 21.62 -2.15 -13.51
C ASP A 426 20.19 -2.59 -13.83
N GLY A 427 19.87 -3.89 -13.71
CA GLY A 427 18.51 -4.40 -13.91
C GLY A 427 17.49 -3.88 -12.87
N ILE A 428 17.91 -3.70 -11.61
CA ILE A 428 17.09 -3.08 -10.55
C ILE A 428 16.78 -1.62 -10.90
N VAL A 429 17.81 -0.85 -11.26
CA VAL A 429 17.70 0.57 -11.61
C VAL A 429 16.86 0.77 -12.86
N GLU A 430 17.06 -0.06 -13.89
CA GLU A 430 16.25 -0.05 -15.11
C GLU A 430 14.78 -0.33 -14.79
N THR A 431 14.51 -1.33 -13.96
CA THR A 431 13.13 -1.69 -13.58
C THR A 431 12.43 -0.60 -12.76
N LEU A 432 13.14 0.08 -11.86
CA LEU A 432 12.60 1.20 -11.07
C LEU A 432 12.48 2.49 -11.89
N GLY A 433 13.31 2.66 -12.92
CA GLY A 433 13.25 3.80 -13.85
C GLY A 433 12.23 3.65 -14.98
N GLU A 434 11.54 2.52 -15.09
CA GLU A 434 10.62 2.22 -16.18
C GLU A 434 9.23 2.83 -15.93
N ASP A 435 8.97 4.01 -16.53
CA ASP A 435 7.71 4.73 -16.31
C ASP A 435 6.52 4.20 -17.08
N ASN A 436 6.71 3.78 -18.32
CA ASN A 436 5.63 3.26 -19.15
C ASN A 436 6.04 1.91 -19.74
N PRO A 437 6.12 0.86 -18.91
CA PRO A 437 6.46 -0.47 -19.39
C PRO A 437 5.47 -0.93 -20.46
N PRO A 438 5.92 -1.66 -21.49
CA PRO A 438 5.02 -2.44 -22.32
C PRO A 438 4.24 -3.42 -21.42
N TYR A 439 2.98 -3.67 -21.77
CA TYR A 439 2.18 -4.63 -21.03
C TYR A 439 2.81 -6.03 -21.17
N ASN A 440 3.37 -6.51 -20.07
CA ASN A 440 3.93 -7.86 -19.96
C ASN A 440 3.44 -8.49 -18.64
N PRO A 441 2.43 -9.38 -18.68
CA PRO A 441 1.81 -9.90 -17.48
C PRO A 441 2.75 -10.82 -16.67
N LEU A 442 3.75 -11.46 -17.31
CA LEU A 442 4.76 -12.28 -16.64
C LEU A 442 5.72 -11.46 -15.75
N MET A 443 5.77 -10.15 -15.98
CA MET A 443 6.59 -9.23 -15.20
C MET A 443 5.74 -8.38 -14.24
N THR A 444 4.47 -8.73 -14.01
CA THR A 444 3.61 -8.03 -13.05
C THR A 444 3.29 -8.92 -11.86
N VAL A 445 3.70 -8.49 -10.68
CA VAL A 445 3.67 -9.31 -9.45
C VAL A 445 2.57 -8.89 -8.48
N ARG A 446 1.89 -7.78 -8.76
CA ARG A 446 0.80 -7.22 -7.94
C ARG A 446 -0.46 -7.06 -8.78
N PRO A 447 -1.37 -8.06 -8.82
CA PRO A 447 -2.54 -8.07 -9.70
C PRO A 447 -3.41 -6.80 -9.61
N GLN A 448 -3.61 -6.30 -8.38
CA GLN A 448 -4.39 -5.07 -8.12
C GLN A 448 -3.72 -3.81 -8.69
N ALA A 449 -2.39 -3.76 -8.72
CA ALA A 449 -1.64 -2.66 -9.33
C ALA A 449 -1.69 -2.78 -10.86
N THR A 450 -1.55 -4.00 -11.40
CA THR A 450 -1.65 -4.28 -12.85
C THR A 450 -2.98 -3.80 -13.41
N ALA A 451 -4.09 -4.16 -12.77
CA ALA A 451 -5.43 -3.80 -13.20
C ALA A 451 -5.61 -2.26 -13.28
N LEU A 452 -5.07 -1.52 -12.32
CA LEU A 452 -5.16 -0.05 -12.31
C LEU A 452 -4.20 0.61 -13.31
N CYS A 453 -2.98 0.07 -13.46
CA CYS A 453 -1.92 0.64 -14.32
C CYS A 453 -2.31 0.63 -15.80
N TRP A 454 -3.02 -0.41 -16.26
CA TRP A 454 -3.50 -0.53 -17.64
C TRP A 454 -5.02 -0.40 -17.78
N GLY A 455 -5.70 0.05 -16.73
CA GLY A 455 -7.13 0.32 -16.75
C GLY A 455 -7.52 1.57 -17.54
N ASN A 456 -8.77 2.00 -17.36
CA ASN A 456 -9.29 3.26 -17.90
C ASN A 456 -8.57 4.49 -17.29
N GLU A 457 -8.89 5.69 -17.77
CA GLU A 457 -8.18 6.90 -17.32
C GLU A 457 -8.31 7.16 -15.81
N VAL A 458 -9.46 6.85 -15.22
CA VAL A 458 -9.73 7.00 -13.78
C VAL A 458 -8.86 6.00 -12.99
N GLU A 459 -8.81 4.75 -13.43
CA GLU A 459 -8.01 3.69 -12.81
C GLU A 459 -6.50 4.00 -12.90
N ARG A 460 -6.02 4.52 -14.03
CA ARG A 460 -4.61 4.93 -14.19
C ARG A 460 -4.24 6.11 -13.30
N ARG A 461 -5.17 7.06 -13.10
CA ARG A 461 -4.98 8.14 -12.11
C ARG A 461 -4.94 7.58 -10.68
N LEU A 462 -5.81 6.62 -10.35
CA LEU A 462 -5.81 5.95 -9.05
C LEU A 462 -4.50 5.17 -8.82
N TYR A 463 -3.99 4.49 -9.84
CA TYR A 463 -2.67 3.85 -9.78
C TYR A 463 -1.57 4.84 -9.42
N ARG A 464 -1.45 5.95 -10.15
CA ARG A 464 -0.45 7.00 -9.87
C ARG A 464 -0.57 7.55 -8.45
N ARG A 465 -1.79 7.78 -7.98
CA ARG A 465 -2.05 8.24 -6.61
C ARG A 465 -1.57 7.22 -5.58
N LYS A 466 -1.83 5.92 -5.78
CA LYS A 466 -1.39 4.86 -4.87
C LYS A 466 0.14 4.68 -4.86
N VAL A 467 0.79 4.77 -6.03
CA VAL A 467 2.27 4.76 -6.13
C VAL A 467 2.83 5.92 -5.31
N ARG A 468 2.33 7.14 -5.53
CA ARG A 468 2.78 8.35 -4.83
C ARG A 468 2.58 8.28 -3.32
N ALA A 469 1.39 7.87 -2.87
CA ALA A 469 1.10 7.69 -1.45
C ALA A 469 2.09 6.70 -0.80
N SER A 470 2.39 5.59 -1.48
CA SER A 470 3.36 4.61 -0.95
C SER A 470 4.81 5.11 -0.90
N LEU A 471 5.18 6.10 -1.72
CA LEU A 471 6.51 6.71 -1.67
C LEU A 471 6.62 7.78 -0.58
N GLU A 472 5.53 8.50 -0.35
CA GLU A 472 5.39 9.48 0.73
C GLU A 472 5.51 8.81 2.11
N GLU A 473 5.06 7.56 2.25
CA GLU A 473 5.28 6.73 3.46
C GLU A 473 6.76 6.34 3.69
N ILE A 474 7.61 6.35 2.66
CA ILE A 474 9.01 5.85 2.70
C ILE A 474 10.04 6.97 2.92
N SER A 475 9.73 8.19 2.50
CA SER A 475 10.68 9.30 2.50
C SER A 475 11.26 9.54 3.90
N PRO A 476 12.60 9.71 4.05
CA PRO A 476 13.23 10.11 5.31
C PRO A 476 12.77 11.51 5.78
N PHE A 477 12.03 12.23 4.93
CA PHE A 477 11.17 13.33 5.32
C PHE A 477 9.74 12.78 5.47
N PRO A 478 9.24 12.57 6.70
CA PRO A 478 7.96 11.92 6.89
C PRO A 478 6.84 12.84 6.39
N THR A 479 6.19 12.46 5.29
CA THR A 479 4.80 12.85 4.97
C THR A 479 3.90 11.74 5.52
N LEU A 480 3.45 11.93 6.77
CA LEU A 480 2.66 10.98 7.55
C LEU A 480 1.28 10.71 6.91
N THR A 481 1.06 9.58 6.22
CA THR A 481 -0.29 9.03 6.03
C THR A 481 -0.31 7.51 6.30
N ASN A 482 -1.48 7.00 6.67
CA ASN A 482 -1.66 5.90 7.61
C ASN A 482 -1.69 4.49 6.99
N ASN A 483 -0.96 3.55 7.59
CA ASN A 483 -1.50 2.42 8.37
C ASN A 483 -0.46 1.30 8.54
N HIS A 484 0.39 1.39 9.56
CA HIS A 484 0.92 0.20 10.25
C HIS A 484 0.90 0.45 11.75
N LYS A 485 0.31 -0.50 12.48
CA LYS A 485 0.40 -0.62 13.94
C LYS A 485 1.88 -0.66 14.33
N MET A 486 2.45 0.50 14.68
CA MET A 486 3.63 0.54 15.54
C MET A 486 3.15 0.39 16.99
N PRO A 487 3.82 -0.43 17.82
CA PRO A 487 3.52 -0.47 19.24
C PRO A 487 3.79 0.91 19.84
N ALA A 488 2.83 1.42 20.62
CA ALA A 488 2.98 2.63 21.40
C ALA A 488 4.16 2.46 22.38
N GLN A 489 5.35 2.89 21.98
CA GLN A 489 6.40 3.23 22.94
C GLN A 489 6.01 4.59 23.55
N ASN A 490 5.54 4.53 24.80
CA ASN A 490 5.22 5.64 25.70
C ASN A 490 6.05 6.91 25.42
N ARG A 491 5.46 7.89 24.72
CA ARG A 491 5.95 9.27 24.71
C ARG A 491 5.03 10.09 25.61
N THR A 492 5.60 10.79 26.58
CA THR A 492 4.85 11.69 27.45
C THR A 492 4.90 13.11 26.88
N LEU A 493 3.76 13.79 26.82
CA LEU A 493 3.67 15.20 26.45
C LEU A 493 3.77 16.06 27.71
N GLU A 494 4.90 16.75 27.85
CA GLU A 494 5.12 17.76 28.88
C GLU A 494 4.40 19.05 28.50
N LEU A 495 3.35 19.41 29.26
CA LEU A 495 2.49 20.56 28.98
C LEU A 495 2.38 21.56 30.15
N GLY A 496 2.94 21.22 31.31
CA GLY A 496 2.97 22.11 32.48
C GLY A 496 1.57 22.45 32.98
N ASN A 497 1.35 23.71 33.38
CA ASN A 497 0.06 24.15 33.84
C ASN A 497 -0.82 24.66 32.70
N VAL A 498 -1.87 23.92 32.37
CA VAL A 498 -2.72 24.16 31.21
C VAL A 498 -4.05 24.79 31.64
N LEU A 499 -4.39 25.94 31.06
CA LEU A 499 -5.72 26.54 31.14
C LEU A 499 -6.49 26.26 29.85
N VAL A 500 -7.56 25.46 29.95
CA VAL A 500 -8.50 25.20 28.86
C VAL A 500 -9.65 26.21 28.94
N VAL A 501 -9.76 27.08 27.95
CA VAL A 501 -10.87 28.02 27.82
C VAL A 501 -12.00 27.36 27.02
N GLY A 502 -13.21 27.34 27.57
CA GLY A 502 -14.35 26.63 26.98
C GLY A 502 -14.35 25.12 27.26
N GLY A 503 -13.69 24.69 28.34
CA GLY A 503 -13.51 23.27 28.68
C GLY A 503 -14.80 22.51 29.03
N CYS A 504 -15.93 23.20 29.23
CA CYS A 504 -17.24 22.55 29.44
C CYS A 504 -18.01 22.32 28.12
N GLY A 505 -17.50 22.82 26.99
CA GLY A 505 -18.04 22.60 25.64
C GLY A 505 -17.71 21.22 25.05
N PHE A 506 -18.12 20.96 23.80
CA PHE A 506 -17.87 19.69 23.11
C PHE A 506 -16.36 19.42 22.94
N LEU A 507 -15.64 20.23 22.16
CA LEU A 507 -14.19 20.07 21.97
C LEU A 507 -13.41 20.24 23.27
N GLY A 508 -13.81 21.22 24.10
CA GLY A 508 -13.16 21.51 25.37
C GLY A 508 -13.23 20.37 26.38
N TRP A 509 -14.35 19.63 26.45
CA TRP A 509 -14.46 18.47 27.34
C TRP A 509 -13.50 17.36 26.93
N HIS A 510 -13.42 17.04 25.63
CA HIS A 510 -12.47 16.06 25.11
C HIS A 510 -11.01 16.48 25.31
N MET A 511 -10.73 17.79 25.26
CA MET A 511 -9.42 18.33 25.62
C MET A 511 -9.07 18.02 27.08
N VAL A 512 -9.99 18.28 28.01
CA VAL A 512 -9.80 18.02 29.44
C VAL A 512 -9.64 16.52 29.70
N ASP A 513 -10.45 15.68 29.06
CA ASP A 513 -10.36 14.22 29.17
C ASP A 513 -8.98 13.70 28.72
N HIS A 514 -8.49 14.18 27.58
CA HIS A 514 -7.17 13.79 27.06
C HIS A 514 -6.03 14.31 27.95
N LEU A 515 -6.08 15.57 28.40
CA LEU A 515 -5.09 16.14 29.32
C LEU A 515 -5.03 15.42 30.67
N LEU A 516 -6.12 14.77 31.08
CA LEU A 516 -6.21 13.95 32.30
C LEU A 516 -5.95 12.45 32.05
N ASN A 517 -5.51 12.07 30.85
CA ASN A 517 -5.26 10.68 30.46
C ASN A 517 -6.50 9.78 30.50
N PHE A 518 -7.63 10.27 29.98
CA PHE A 518 -8.89 9.54 29.76
C PHE A 518 -9.53 8.97 31.05
N PRO A 519 -9.88 9.81 32.05
CA PRO A 519 -10.74 9.41 33.16
C PRO A 519 -12.08 8.82 32.66
N SER A 520 -12.56 9.24 31.49
CA SER A 520 -13.76 8.67 30.85
C SER A 520 -13.66 7.18 30.47
N GLU A 521 -12.46 6.60 30.42
CA GLU A 521 -12.27 5.16 30.14
C GLU A 521 -11.87 4.34 31.37
N SER A 522 -11.38 5.00 32.42
CA SER A 522 -10.86 4.36 33.63
C SER A 522 -11.80 4.42 34.83
N ASP A 523 -12.66 5.43 34.93
CA ASP A 523 -13.63 5.59 36.03
C ASP A 523 -15.08 5.43 35.52
N PRO A 524 -15.81 4.39 35.98
CA PRO A 524 -17.21 4.16 35.61
C PRO A 524 -18.15 5.34 35.86
N SER A 525 -17.83 6.22 36.81
CA SER A 525 -18.66 7.38 37.19
C SER A 525 -18.69 8.47 36.13
N TYR A 526 -17.64 8.52 35.29
CA TYR A 526 -17.46 9.50 34.22
C TYR A 526 -17.44 8.85 32.84
N ALA A 527 -17.70 7.55 32.78
CA ALA A 527 -17.67 6.77 31.56
C ALA A 527 -18.70 7.27 30.55
N LEU A 528 -18.27 7.38 29.29
CA LEU A 528 -19.17 7.68 28.20
C LEU A 528 -20.13 6.51 27.97
N ALA A 529 -21.42 6.82 27.87
CA ALA A 529 -22.45 5.83 27.61
C ALA A 529 -22.19 5.12 26.28
N LYS A 530 -22.36 3.80 26.25
CA LYS A 530 -22.08 2.96 25.08
C LYS A 530 -23.03 1.76 25.04
N PRO A 531 -23.52 1.31 23.86
CA PRO A 531 -24.31 0.11 23.74
C PRO A 531 -23.51 -1.13 24.16
N VAL A 532 -24.09 -1.98 25.01
CA VAL A 532 -23.45 -3.22 25.50
C VAL A 532 -23.92 -4.41 24.66
N GLY A 533 -22.98 -5.28 24.26
CA GLY A 533 -23.28 -6.51 23.51
C GLY A 533 -23.57 -6.31 22.02
N ASP A 534 -23.24 -5.16 21.45
CA ASP A 534 -23.37 -4.88 20.02
C ASP A 534 -21.98 -4.65 19.41
N ALA A 535 -21.54 -5.61 18.60
CA ALA A 535 -20.20 -5.64 18.01
C ALA A 535 -19.89 -4.41 17.14
N ARG A 536 -20.92 -3.73 16.60
CA ARG A 536 -20.74 -2.50 15.79
C ARG A 536 -20.15 -1.35 16.60
N PHE A 537 -20.35 -1.39 17.91
CA PHE A 537 -19.82 -0.41 18.84
C PHE A 537 -18.62 -0.94 19.59
N GLU A 538 -18.05 -2.11 19.27
CA GLU A 538 -16.83 -2.59 19.92
C GLU A 538 -15.58 -1.96 19.29
N TYR A 539 -14.81 -1.22 20.08
CA TYR A 539 -13.62 -0.51 19.64
C TYR A 539 -12.57 -0.44 20.76
N PRO A 540 -11.26 -0.34 20.44
CA PRO A 540 -10.18 -0.27 21.42
C PRO A 540 -10.29 0.95 22.34
N THR A 541 -9.54 0.99 23.44
CA THR A 541 -9.46 2.19 24.29
C THR A 541 -8.67 3.32 23.61
N LEU A 542 -8.99 4.57 23.92
CA LEU A 542 -8.24 5.76 23.50
C LEU A 542 -6.94 5.88 24.29
N ALA A 543 -6.95 5.59 25.59
CA ALA A 543 -5.78 5.70 26.47
C ALA A 543 -4.58 4.86 26.03
N SER A 544 -4.82 3.73 25.32
CA SER A 544 -3.76 2.87 24.82
C SER A 544 -3.08 3.35 23.53
N ARG A 545 -3.63 4.39 22.89
CA ARG A 545 -3.22 4.84 21.55
C ARG A 545 -2.69 6.26 21.50
N TYR A 546 -3.16 7.13 22.39
CA TYR A 546 -2.64 8.48 22.51
C TYR A 546 -1.47 8.55 23.50
N PRO A 547 -0.53 9.49 23.32
CA PRO A 547 0.54 9.71 24.29
C PRO A 547 -0.01 10.19 25.63
N THR A 548 0.65 9.81 26.73
CA THR A 548 0.28 10.28 28.06
C THR A 548 0.65 11.74 28.23
N THR A 549 -0.17 12.51 28.94
CA THR A 549 0.08 13.92 29.26
C THR A 549 0.57 14.09 30.68
N HIS A 550 1.57 14.95 30.86
CA HIS A 550 1.98 15.45 32.16
C HIS A 550 1.63 16.93 32.27
N SER A 551 0.51 17.20 32.93
CA SER A 551 -0.06 18.54 33.08
C SER A 551 -0.88 18.70 34.36
N THR A 552 -0.97 19.93 34.86
CA THR A 552 -2.03 20.34 35.77
C THR A 552 -3.12 21.05 34.96
N VAL A 553 -4.37 20.65 35.15
CA VAL A 553 -5.47 21.09 34.28
C VAL A 553 -6.40 22.02 35.03
N SER A 554 -6.53 23.24 34.50
CA SER A 554 -7.55 24.20 34.92
C SER A 554 -8.47 24.53 33.75
N VAL A 555 -9.74 24.75 34.05
CA VAL A 555 -10.79 25.04 33.07
C VAL A 555 -11.42 26.36 33.44
N VAL A 556 -11.57 27.24 32.45
CA VAL A 556 -12.41 28.43 32.56
C VAL A 556 -13.53 28.35 31.54
N ASP A 557 -14.75 28.60 32.00
CA ASP A 557 -15.92 28.71 31.17
C ASP A 557 -16.86 29.76 31.78
N LEU A 558 -17.82 30.28 31.00
CA LEU A 558 -18.79 31.24 31.51
C LEU A 558 -19.59 30.64 32.68
N ARG A 559 -19.87 29.34 32.60
CA ARG A 559 -20.50 28.54 33.66
C ARG A 559 -19.95 27.13 33.65
N THR A 560 -19.41 26.69 34.78
CA THR A 560 -18.76 25.38 34.92
C THR A 560 -19.69 24.31 35.53
N THR A 561 -21.00 24.45 35.38
CA THR A 561 -21.99 23.56 36.03
C THR A 561 -22.13 22.17 35.39
N ASN A 562 -21.69 22.00 34.13
CA ASN A 562 -21.83 20.76 33.37
C ASN A 562 -20.49 20.28 32.82
N ASN A 563 -20.42 19.01 32.37
CA ASN A 563 -19.24 18.43 31.71
C ASN A 563 -17.95 18.58 32.53
N ARG A 564 -18.02 18.27 33.82
CA ARG A 564 -16.84 18.28 34.70
C ARG A 564 -16.20 16.91 34.80
N LEU A 565 -14.88 16.87 34.87
CA LEU A 565 -14.08 15.67 35.10
C LEU A 565 -13.24 15.85 36.38
N PRO A 566 -13.06 14.79 37.18
CA PRO A 566 -12.21 14.84 38.36
C PRO A 566 -10.75 15.05 37.94
N GLY A 567 -9.97 15.76 38.76
CA GLY A 567 -8.57 16.06 38.46
C GLY A 567 -8.35 17.40 37.74
N ALA A 568 -9.39 18.04 37.22
CA ALA A 568 -9.34 19.42 36.75
C ALA A 568 -9.96 20.41 37.75
N GLN A 569 -9.40 21.62 37.81
CA GLN A 569 -9.97 22.75 38.57
C GLN A 569 -10.84 23.61 37.67
N TYR A 570 -12.01 24.04 38.14
CA TYR A 570 -12.99 24.74 37.31
C TYR A 570 -13.27 26.14 37.88
N TYR A 571 -13.24 27.13 37.00
CA TYR A 571 -13.46 28.54 37.33
C TYR A 571 -14.55 29.12 36.43
N ASP A 572 -15.54 29.76 37.05
CA ASP A 572 -16.49 30.58 36.30
C ASP A 572 -15.79 31.90 35.92
N GLY A 573 -15.80 32.25 34.63
CA GLY A 573 -15.16 33.47 34.16
C GLY A 573 -15.71 33.95 32.82
N ASP A 574 -15.89 35.27 32.69
CA ASP A 574 -16.28 35.91 31.44
C ASP A 574 -15.02 36.33 30.67
N ILE A 575 -14.72 35.62 29.59
CA ILE A 575 -13.53 35.89 28.77
C ILE A 575 -13.56 37.27 28.10
N THR A 576 -14.72 37.95 28.08
CA THR A 576 -14.87 39.32 27.56
C THR A 576 -14.57 40.39 28.62
N SER A 577 -14.27 39.98 29.85
CA SER A 577 -13.91 40.85 30.97
C SER A 577 -12.45 40.64 31.40
N VAL A 578 -11.65 41.71 31.30
CA VAL A 578 -10.25 41.73 31.74
C VAL A 578 -10.15 41.39 33.23
N GLU A 579 -11.02 41.97 34.07
CA GLU A 579 -11.00 41.75 35.53
C GLU A 579 -11.24 40.27 35.86
N SER A 580 -12.24 39.66 35.23
CA SER A 580 -12.56 38.25 35.42
C SER A 580 -11.39 37.34 35.00
N MET A 581 -10.77 37.60 33.85
CA MET A 581 -9.61 36.83 33.41
C MET A 581 -8.39 37.05 34.30
N MET A 582 -8.16 38.26 34.82
CA MET A 582 -7.08 38.52 35.77
C MET A 582 -7.25 37.73 37.07
N GLU A 583 -8.47 37.56 37.59
CA GLU A 583 -8.73 36.72 38.76
C GLU A 583 -8.40 35.25 38.49
N VAL A 584 -8.86 34.71 37.35
CA VAL A 584 -8.58 33.33 36.95
C VAL A 584 -7.08 33.11 36.75
N PHE A 585 -6.39 34.01 36.05
CA PHE A 585 -4.95 33.89 35.79
C PHE A 585 -4.11 34.00 37.08
N ARG A 586 -4.53 34.81 38.06
CA ARG A 586 -3.89 34.87 39.39
C ARG A 586 -4.02 33.56 40.17
N ALA A 587 -5.19 32.92 40.06
CA ALA A 587 -5.46 31.64 40.72
C ALA A 587 -4.73 30.48 40.04
N VAL A 588 -4.81 30.40 38.71
CA VAL A 588 -4.30 29.27 37.92
C VAL A 588 -2.81 29.40 37.69
N LYS A 589 -2.34 30.56 37.24
CA LYS A 589 -0.98 30.81 36.73
C LYS A 589 -0.55 29.89 35.58
N PRO A 590 -1.23 29.94 34.42
CA PRO A 590 -1.00 28.98 33.34
C PRO A 590 0.34 29.19 32.60
N ASP A 591 0.99 28.09 32.23
CA ASP A 591 2.10 28.05 31.27
C ASP A 591 1.58 28.03 29.82
N LEU A 592 0.45 27.33 29.60
CA LEU A 592 -0.17 27.11 28.30
C LEU A 592 -1.67 27.42 28.39
N VAL A 593 -2.16 28.23 27.45
CA VAL A 593 -3.60 28.46 27.26
C VAL A 593 -4.05 27.75 25.98
N ILE A 594 -5.10 26.93 26.09
CA ILE A 594 -5.76 26.31 24.93
C ILE A 594 -7.17 26.89 24.85
N HIS A 595 -7.43 27.69 23.81
CA HIS A 595 -8.67 28.44 23.66
C HIS A 595 -9.62 27.77 22.67
N THR A 596 -10.63 27.09 23.21
CA THR A 596 -11.67 26.38 22.45
C THR A 596 -13.04 27.06 22.50
N ALA A 597 -13.17 28.15 23.27
CA ALA A 597 -14.47 28.78 23.50
C ALA A 597 -15.01 29.48 22.24
N SER A 598 -16.27 29.18 21.92
CA SER A 598 -17.02 29.83 20.86
C SER A 598 -18.52 29.66 21.10
N PRO A 599 -19.35 30.69 20.86
CA PRO A 599 -20.81 30.54 20.90
C PRO A 599 -21.31 29.60 19.81
N SER A 600 -22.53 29.09 19.97
CA SER A 600 -23.17 28.26 18.95
C SER A 600 -23.34 29.01 17.64
N MET A 601 -22.84 28.43 16.55
CA MET A 601 -22.96 28.99 15.19
C MET A 601 -24.43 29.15 14.73
N ILE A 602 -25.34 28.38 15.34
CA ILE A 602 -26.74 28.25 14.94
C ILE A 602 -27.60 29.41 15.50
N GLU A 603 -27.15 30.07 16.56
CA GLU A 603 -27.96 31.07 17.28
C GLU A 603 -28.06 32.43 16.57
N GLY A 604 -27.32 32.65 15.48
CA GLY A 604 -27.47 33.83 14.61
C GLY A 604 -27.16 35.18 15.26
N ASN A 605 -26.71 35.19 16.52
CA ASN A 605 -26.42 36.40 17.28
C ASN A 605 -25.04 36.96 16.91
N LYS A 606 -24.99 37.74 15.82
CA LYS A 606 -23.76 38.37 15.33
C LYS A 606 -23.02 39.19 16.40
N PRO A 607 -23.68 40.07 17.19
CA PRO A 607 -22.99 40.79 18.26
C PRO A 607 -22.32 39.86 19.28
N LEU A 608 -22.99 38.77 19.68
CA LEU A 608 -22.42 37.82 20.63
C LEU A 608 -21.24 37.05 20.03
N LEU A 609 -21.34 36.63 18.76
CA LEU A 609 -20.24 35.95 18.05
C LEU A 609 -18.99 36.83 17.98
N HIS A 610 -19.13 38.11 17.60
CA HIS A 610 -18.00 39.04 17.60
C HIS A 610 -17.45 39.24 19.01
N LYS A 611 -18.32 39.54 19.97
CA LYS A 611 -17.94 39.81 21.36
C LYS A 611 -17.13 38.66 21.96
N VAL A 612 -17.55 37.42 21.75
CA VAL A 612 -16.88 36.26 22.35
C VAL A 612 -15.68 35.81 21.51
N ASN A 613 -15.84 35.63 20.18
CA ASN A 613 -14.76 35.10 19.34
C ASN A 613 -13.64 36.11 19.12
N VAL A 614 -13.94 37.41 19.00
CA VAL A 614 -12.94 38.44 18.69
C VAL A 614 -12.53 39.17 19.97
N ASP A 615 -13.47 39.82 20.66
CA ASP A 615 -13.13 40.66 21.83
C ASP A 615 -12.70 39.81 23.03
N GLY A 616 -13.33 38.66 23.23
CA GLY A 616 -12.92 37.67 24.23
C GLY A 616 -11.54 37.07 23.96
N THR A 617 -11.24 36.71 22.71
CA THR A 617 -9.90 36.22 22.33
C THR A 617 -8.84 37.29 22.52
N ARG A 618 -9.13 38.55 22.17
CA ARG A 618 -8.25 39.69 22.42
C ARG A 618 -7.95 39.84 23.91
N THR A 619 -8.99 39.82 24.74
CA THR A 619 -8.87 39.93 26.20
C THR A 619 -7.96 38.84 26.76
N LEU A 620 -8.13 37.59 26.31
CA LEU A 620 -7.29 36.46 26.72
C LEU A 620 -5.83 36.65 26.29
N LEU A 621 -5.57 37.11 25.06
CA LEU A 621 -4.21 37.37 24.58
C LEU A 621 -3.52 38.45 25.40
N GLU A 622 -4.19 39.58 25.66
CA GLU A 622 -3.64 40.70 26.41
C GLU A 622 -3.38 40.34 27.88
N VAL A 623 -4.29 39.61 28.52
CA VAL A 623 -4.12 39.12 29.91
C VAL A 623 -3.01 38.06 29.98
N ALA A 624 -3.04 37.05 29.12
CA ALA A 624 -2.01 36.01 29.09
C ALA A 624 -0.62 36.58 28.74
N GLY A 625 -0.59 37.54 27.82
CA GLY A 625 0.60 38.24 27.35
C GLY A 625 1.20 39.20 28.37
N GLY A 626 0.44 39.60 29.39
CA GLY A 626 0.90 40.46 30.49
C GLY A 626 0.71 41.97 30.28
N GLU A 627 -0.18 42.38 29.36
CA GLU A 627 -0.45 43.81 29.10
C GLU A 627 -1.28 44.47 30.19
N HIS A 628 -2.14 43.70 30.87
CA HIS A 628 -3.03 44.21 31.93
C HIS A 628 -2.44 44.08 33.35
N GLY A 629 -1.11 43.95 33.45
CA GLY A 629 -0.37 43.89 34.71
C GLY A 629 0.01 42.47 35.16
N ASP A 630 0.71 42.40 36.29
CA ASP A 630 1.23 41.14 36.82
C ASP A 630 0.16 40.33 37.55
N TRP A 631 -0.11 39.12 37.05
CA TRP A 631 -0.96 38.11 37.71
C TRP A 631 -0.15 37.06 38.47
N GLY A 632 1.17 37.23 38.62
CA GLY A 632 2.05 36.40 39.43
C GLY A 632 2.60 35.17 38.70
N GLY A 633 2.60 35.20 37.37
CA GLY A 633 3.19 34.18 36.50
C GLY A 633 3.36 34.69 35.05
N LYS A 634 3.79 33.81 34.15
CA LYS A 634 4.02 34.15 32.73
C LYS A 634 3.52 33.03 31.84
N CYS A 635 2.58 33.36 30.95
CA CYS A 635 2.10 32.41 29.95
C CYS A 635 3.16 32.29 28.84
N LYS A 636 3.57 31.06 28.53
CA LYS A 636 4.63 30.77 27.56
C LYS A 636 4.06 30.53 26.16
N ALA A 637 2.90 29.89 26.09
CA ALA A 637 2.28 29.47 24.84
C ALA A 637 0.76 29.65 24.83
N PHE A 638 0.20 29.95 23.66
CA PHE A 638 -1.24 30.10 23.43
C PHE A 638 -1.66 29.37 22.14
N VAL A 639 -2.57 28.41 22.26
CA VAL A 639 -3.11 27.67 21.10
C VAL A 639 -4.58 28.02 20.92
N TYR A 640 -4.94 28.55 19.76
CA TYR A 640 -6.30 28.95 19.43
C TYR A 640 -7.01 27.94 18.53
N THR A 641 -8.26 27.59 18.85
CA THR A 641 -9.13 26.83 17.96
C THR A 641 -9.83 27.78 16.97
N SER A 642 -9.31 27.81 15.76
CA SER A 642 -9.88 28.45 14.58
C SER A 642 -10.85 27.50 13.85
N SER A 643 -11.02 27.66 12.53
CA SER A 643 -11.87 26.82 11.69
C SER A 643 -11.29 26.72 10.29
N SER A 644 -11.41 25.57 9.63
CA SER A 644 -11.05 25.45 8.21
C SER A 644 -11.96 26.27 7.28
N SER A 645 -13.10 26.75 7.80
CA SER A 645 -14.04 27.61 7.08
C SER A 645 -13.55 29.06 6.88
N VAL A 646 -12.43 29.46 7.47
CA VAL A 646 -11.87 30.82 7.29
C VAL A 646 -11.42 31.13 5.85
N VAL A 647 -11.18 30.10 5.04
CA VAL A 647 -10.82 30.18 3.62
C VAL A 647 -11.99 29.84 2.68
N HIS A 648 -13.21 29.81 3.22
CA HIS A 648 -14.40 29.33 2.51
C HIS A 648 -15.39 30.46 2.17
N ASP A 649 -15.88 30.47 0.92
CA ASP A 649 -16.79 31.49 0.36
C ASP A 649 -18.24 31.01 0.18
N THR A 650 -18.57 29.79 0.59
CA THR A 650 -19.88 29.12 0.39
C THR A 650 -20.30 28.90 -1.06
N GLN A 651 -19.36 29.03 -2.01
CA GLN A 651 -19.64 28.91 -3.45
C GLN A 651 -18.63 28.04 -4.19
N SER A 652 -17.34 28.25 -3.97
CA SER A 652 -16.27 27.59 -4.70
C SER A 652 -15.89 26.27 -4.04
N ASP A 653 -15.59 25.26 -4.85
CA ASP A 653 -15.03 24.00 -4.33
C ASP A 653 -13.66 24.25 -3.71
N LEU A 654 -13.41 23.61 -2.56
CA LEU A 654 -12.13 23.61 -1.86
C LEU A 654 -11.51 22.21 -1.96
N LYS A 655 -10.50 22.06 -2.82
CA LYS A 655 -9.86 20.76 -3.09
C LYS A 655 -8.41 20.80 -2.62
N ASN A 656 -8.10 20.03 -1.59
CA ASN A 656 -6.77 19.90 -0.98
C ASN A 656 -6.16 21.25 -0.54
N VAL A 657 -6.98 22.10 0.07
CA VAL A 657 -6.59 23.46 0.43
C VAL A 657 -5.62 23.47 1.62
N ASN A 658 -4.50 24.16 1.50
CA ASN A 658 -3.50 24.33 2.56
C ASN A 658 -3.69 25.68 3.29
N GLU A 659 -2.85 25.97 4.28
CA GLU A 659 -2.96 27.15 5.15
C GLU A 659 -2.50 28.46 4.49
N GLU A 660 -1.90 28.39 3.31
CA GLU A 660 -1.46 29.57 2.53
C GLU A 660 -2.62 30.26 1.81
N TRP A 661 -3.78 29.62 1.74
CA TRP A 661 -4.97 30.22 1.14
C TRP A 661 -5.44 31.44 1.93
N PRO A 662 -5.85 32.51 1.22
CA PRO A 662 -6.23 33.76 1.88
C PRO A 662 -7.54 33.62 2.65
N TYR A 663 -7.67 34.41 3.71
CA TYR A 663 -8.96 34.57 4.39
C TYR A 663 -10.03 35.11 3.43
N ILE A 664 -11.22 34.54 3.49
CA ILE A 664 -12.38 35.08 2.79
C ILE A 664 -13.05 36.13 3.69
N ARG A 665 -13.13 37.37 3.20
CA ARG A 665 -13.54 38.56 3.96
C ARG A 665 -14.65 39.36 3.27
N GLY A 666 -15.33 40.21 4.04
CA GLY A 666 -16.24 41.22 3.50
C GLY A 666 -17.40 40.61 2.70
N PRO A 667 -17.81 41.21 1.57
CA PRO A 667 -18.97 40.72 0.79
C PRO A 667 -18.84 39.28 0.27
N ALA A 668 -17.62 38.75 0.18
CA ALA A 668 -17.37 37.36 -0.24
C ALA A 668 -17.63 36.36 0.90
N GLN A 669 -17.52 36.79 2.17
CA GLN A 669 -17.78 35.93 3.33
C GLN A 669 -19.27 35.96 3.68
N LYS A 670 -19.97 34.88 3.34
CA LYS A 670 -21.42 34.77 3.54
C LYS A 670 -21.80 34.20 4.91
N GLU A 671 -20.83 33.67 5.66
CA GLU A 671 -21.01 33.12 7.00
C GLU A 671 -20.28 33.97 8.04
N TYR A 672 -21.04 34.67 8.88
CA TYR A 672 -20.47 35.60 9.86
C TYR A 672 -19.62 34.90 10.94
N TYR A 673 -19.93 33.65 11.27
CA TYR A 673 -19.07 32.85 12.17
C TYR A 673 -17.64 32.73 11.62
N SER A 674 -17.51 32.37 10.34
CA SER A 674 -16.22 32.24 9.67
C SER A 674 -15.43 33.55 9.62
N GLU A 675 -16.13 34.69 9.45
CA GLU A 675 -15.52 36.02 9.56
C GLU A 675 -14.92 36.26 10.96
N THR A 676 -15.70 36.04 12.02
CA THR A 676 -15.20 36.23 13.40
C THR A 676 -14.05 35.28 13.77
N LYS A 677 -14.06 34.04 13.25
CA LYS A 677 -12.95 33.09 13.47
C LYS A 677 -11.69 33.52 12.76
N ALA A 678 -11.81 34.03 11.53
CA ALA A 678 -10.69 34.56 10.77
C ALA A 678 -10.13 35.86 11.40
N ASP A 679 -10.97 36.74 11.96
CA ASP A 679 -10.52 37.93 12.70
C ASP A 679 -9.72 37.55 13.95
N ALA A 680 -10.25 36.61 14.73
CA ALA A 680 -9.60 36.11 15.93
C ALA A 680 -8.28 35.38 15.64
N GLU A 681 -8.23 34.55 14.59
CA GLU A 681 -6.99 33.87 14.18
C GLU A 681 -5.91 34.89 13.77
N GLU A 682 -6.28 35.91 13.00
CA GLU A 682 -5.35 36.96 12.60
C GLU A 682 -4.82 37.75 13.80
N LEU A 683 -5.66 38.02 14.81
CA LEU A 683 -5.22 38.61 16.07
C LEU A 683 -4.20 37.72 16.80
N VAL A 684 -4.50 36.44 16.96
CA VAL A 684 -3.63 35.47 17.64
C VAL A 684 -2.26 35.38 16.94
N LEU A 685 -2.23 35.16 15.63
CA LEU A 685 -0.99 34.98 14.88
C LEU A 685 -0.14 36.27 14.86
N LYS A 686 -0.78 37.45 14.78
CA LYS A 686 -0.05 38.74 14.87
C LYS A 686 0.49 39.01 16.27
N TYR A 687 -0.15 38.48 17.30
CA TYR A 687 0.28 38.63 18.68
C TYR A 687 1.52 37.80 19.04
N ASN A 688 1.90 36.84 18.18
CA ASN A 688 3.07 36.00 18.35
C ASN A 688 4.34 36.82 18.63
N LYS A 689 4.99 36.58 19.78
CA LYS A 689 6.22 37.27 20.23
C LYS A 689 6.08 38.79 20.45
N GLN A 690 4.89 39.37 20.31
CA GLN A 690 4.66 40.81 20.51
C GLN A 690 4.36 41.16 21.97
N SER A 691 3.89 40.19 22.75
CA SER A 691 3.53 40.40 24.15
C SER A 691 4.73 40.76 25.04
N PRO A 692 4.50 41.45 26.18
CA PRO A 692 5.53 41.68 27.21
C PRO A 692 6.23 40.41 27.72
N THR A 693 5.53 39.27 27.68
CA THR A 693 6.07 37.95 28.08
C THR A 693 6.76 37.20 26.95
N SER A 694 6.76 37.74 25.72
CA SER A 694 7.22 37.05 24.50
C SER A 694 6.51 35.70 24.26
N MET A 695 5.25 35.60 24.69
CA MET A 695 4.38 34.44 24.49
C MET A 695 4.32 34.01 23.02
N LEU A 696 4.45 32.70 22.78
CA LEU A 696 4.34 32.08 21.47
C LEU A 696 2.89 31.68 21.19
N THR A 697 2.44 31.80 19.94
CA THR A 697 1.04 31.52 19.58
C THR A 697 0.95 30.57 18.38
N ALA A 698 -0.13 29.80 18.28
CA ALA A 698 -0.48 29.04 17.08
C ALA A 698 -1.99 28.88 16.96
N ALA A 699 -2.48 28.55 15.76
CA ALA A 699 -3.89 28.30 15.51
C ALA A 699 -4.14 26.92 14.89
N ILE A 700 -5.21 26.25 15.31
CA ILE A 700 -5.67 24.98 14.76
C ILE A 700 -6.97 25.19 13.99
N ARG A 701 -7.02 24.75 12.74
CA ARG A 701 -8.17 24.84 11.81
C ARG A 701 -8.78 23.44 11.61
N PRO A 702 -9.68 22.99 12.48
CA PRO A 702 -10.38 21.73 12.29
C PRO A 702 -11.45 21.82 11.20
N ALA A 703 -11.78 20.67 10.59
CA ALA A 703 -12.86 20.53 9.61
C ALA A 703 -13.86 19.44 10.04
N GLY A 704 -15.17 19.74 10.02
CA GLY A 704 -16.22 18.74 10.20
C GLY A 704 -16.10 17.89 11.48
N ILE A 705 -15.93 18.52 12.64
CA ILE A 705 -15.66 17.82 13.91
C ILE A 705 -16.87 16.96 14.30
N HIS A 706 -16.64 15.68 14.58
CA HIS A 706 -17.64 14.76 15.13
C HIS A 706 -17.04 13.88 16.24
N GLY A 707 -17.88 13.31 17.11
CA GLY A 707 -17.44 12.51 18.24
C GLY A 707 -18.52 12.36 19.31
N GLU A 708 -18.19 11.71 20.42
CA GLU A 708 -19.07 11.60 21.58
C GLU A 708 -19.40 12.99 22.13
N LYS A 709 -20.63 13.22 22.61
CA LYS A 709 -21.15 14.55 23.02
C LYS A 709 -21.29 15.60 21.89
N ASP A 710 -21.09 15.25 20.63
CA ASP A 710 -21.40 16.15 19.51
C ASP A 710 -22.91 16.41 19.41
N THR A 711 -23.30 17.68 19.48
CA THR A 711 -24.70 18.14 19.40
C THR A 711 -25.05 18.76 18.04
N THR A 712 -24.10 18.76 17.09
CA THR A 712 -24.21 19.49 15.83
C THR A 712 -24.25 18.58 14.63
N VAL A 713 -23.18 17.87 14.31
CA VAL A 713 -23.06 17.07 13.07
C VAL A 713 -23.77 15.73 13.26
N THR A 714 -23.27 14.91 14.18
CA THR A 714 -23.74 13.55 14.45
C THR A 714 -25.18 13.58 14.94
N HIS A 715 -25.50 14.45 15.90
CA HIS A 715 -26.86 14.56 16.44
C HIS A 715 -27.89 14.88 15.36
N LYS A 716 -27.64 15.89 14.50
CA LYS A 716 -28.61 16.28 13.46
C LYS A 716 -28.75 15.22 12.37
N ILE A 717 -27.66 14.55 11.99
CA ILE A 717 -27.70 13.46 11.02
C ILE A 717 -28.54 12.30 11.56
N LEU A 718 -28.32 11.89 12.82
CA LEU A 718 -29.09 10.81 13.44
C LEU A 718 -30.54 11.20 13.73
N GLU A 719 -30.79 12.45 14.16
CA GLU A 719 -32.15 12.96 14.34
C GLU A 719 -32.94 12.91 13.03
N HIS A 720 -32.33 13.37 11.93
CA HIS A 720 -32.93 13.25 10.61
C HIS A 720 -33.14 11.77 10.21
N GLY A 721 -32.12 10.94 10.41
CA GLY A 721 -32.18 9.49 10.17
C GLY A 721 -33.32 8.80 10.91
N ALA A 722 -33.56 9.18 12.17
CA ALA A 722 -34.58 8.59 13.02
C ALA A 722 -35.99 9.09 12.66
N GLN A 723 -36.16 10.39 12.38
CA GLN A 723 -37.49 11.01 12.20
C GLN A 723 -37.99 10.99 10.75
N ALA A 724 -37.11 10.91 9.75
CA ALA A 724 -37.50 10.96 8.35
C ALA A 724 -38.16 9.65 7.87
N SER A 725 -39.12 9.78 6.96
CA SER A 725 -39.69 8.64 6.23
C SER A 725 -38.67 8.01 5.28
N ASP A 726 -38.80 6.73 4.97
CA ASP A 726 -37.89 6.02 4.06
C ASP A 726 -37.79 6.68 2.67
N ARG A 727 -38.89 7.30 2.20
CA ARG A 727 -38.89 8.06 0.94
C ARG A 727 -37.95 9.27 1.01
N VAL A 728 -37.88 9.95 2.15
CA VAL A 728 -37.02 11.12 2.34
C VAL A 728 -35.57 10.71 2.50
N LEU A 729 -35.27 9.63 3.22
CA LEU A 729 -33.90 9.12 3.37
C LEU A 729 -33.28 8.65 2.05
N ARG A 730 -34.11 8.27 1.07
CA ARG A 730 -33.68 7.93 -0.29
C ARG A 730 -33.38 9.15 -1.15
N MET A 731 -33.79 10.36 -0.76
CA MET A 731 -33.50 11.58 -1.52
C MET A 731 -32.10 12.08 -1.21
N GLN A 732 -31.30 12.30 -2.24
CA GLN A 732 -29.93 12.78 -2.13
C GLN A 732 -29.78 14.11 -2.89
N LEU A 733 -29.09 15.08 -2.29
CA LEU A 733 -28.73 16.32 -2.98
C LEU A 733 -27.41 16.11 -3.72
N GLY A 734 -27.44 16.24 -5.06
CA GLY A 734 -26.30 15.98 -5.92
C GLY A 734 -25.99 14.49 -6.12
N GLU A 735 -24.93 14.22 -6.88
CA GLU A 735 -24.52 12.87 -7.29
C GLU A 735 -23.63 12.15 -6.26
N ASN A 736 -23.33 12.79 -5.12
CA ASN A 736 -22.40 12.30 -4.09
C ASN A 736 -20.96 12.08 -4.62
N ASP A 737 -20.51 12.93 -5.53
CA ASP A 737 -19.12 13.04 -5.98
C ASP A 737 -18.31 14.05 -5.14
N ASN A 738 -18.94 14.66 -4.13
CA ASN A 738 -18.36 15.70 -3.31
C ASN A 738 -17.63 15.14 -2.07
N LEU A 739 -16.29 15.21 -2.10
CA LEU A 739 -15.44 14.84 -0.97
C LEU A 739 -15.52 15.89 0.15
N PHE A 740 -15.61 15.42 1.39
CA PHE A 740 -15.69 16.24 2.59
C PHE A 740 -14.79 15.67 3.72
N ASP A 741 -14.15 16.55 4.49
CA ASP A 741 -13.42 16.15 5.71
C ASP A 741 -14.34 16.07 6.93
N PHE A 742 -14.54 14.85 7.44
CA PHE A 742 -15.08 14.61 8.78
C PHE A 742 -13.93 14.25 9.71
N THR A 743 -13.80 14.96 10.82
CA THR A 743 -12.65 14.80 11.73
C THR A 743 -13.12 14.35 13.11
N TYR A 744 -12.58 13.24 13.59
CA TYR A 744 -12.85 12.76 14.94
C TYR A 744 -12.27 13.72 15.97
N VAL A 745 -13.08 14.08 16.97
CA VAL A 745 -12.75 15.09 17.99
C VAL A 745 -11.45 14.79 18.74
N GLY A 746 -11.15 13.52 19.03
CA GLY A 746 -9.90 13.13 19.68
C GLY A 746 -8.66 13.43 18.84
N ASN A 747 -8.76 13.34 17.51
CA ASN A 747 -7.67 13.73 16.60
C ASN A 747 -7.49 15.25 16.55
N VAL A 748 -8.58 16.02 16.61
CA VAL A 748 -8.50 17.49 16.73
C VAL A 748 -7.80 17.89 18.01
N VAL A 749 -8.17 17.29 19.15
CA VAL A 749 -7.52 17.50 20.45
C VAL A 749 -6.04 17.17 20.35
N TYR A 750 -5.69 16.03 19.75
CA TYR A 750 -4.30 15.63 19.59
C TYR A 750 -3.46 16.67 18.83
N GLY A 751 -4.02 17.27 17.76
CA GLY A 751 -3.37 18.39 17.06
C GLY A 751 -3.07 19.61 17.96
N HIS A 752 -3.98 19.95 18.88
CA HIS A 752 -3.77 21.04 19.85
C HIS A 752 -2.67 20.70 20.87
N LEU A 753 -2.68 19.46 21.40
CA LEU A 753 -1.67 19.03 22.38
C LEU A 753 -0.26 19.02 21.77
N LEU A 754 -0.13 18.55 20.52
CA LEU A 754 1.13 18.60 19.78
C LEU A 754 1.60 20.05 19.57
N ALA A 755 0.70 20.96 19.16
CA ALA A 755 1.05 22.37 19.01
C ALA A 755 1.50 22.98 20.34
N GLY A 756 0.76 22.76 21.44
CA GLY A 756 1.12 23.23 22.77
C GLY A 756 2.50 22.73 23.22
N HIS A 757 2.75 21.43 23.08
CA HIS A 757 4.03 20.81 23.42
C HIS A 757 5.21 21.41 22.64
N ARG A 758 5.04 21.61 21.32
CA ARG A 758 6.09 22.20 20.47
C ARG A 758 6.34 23.68 20.75
N LEU A 759 5.29 24.43 21.07
CA LEU A 759 5.42 25.85 21.44
C LEU A 759 6.17 25.99 22.77
N LEU A 760 5.84 25.19 23.78
CA LEU A 760 6.55 25.19 25.06
C LEU A 760 8.03 24.85 24.89
N ALA A 761 8.34 23.79 24.13
CA ALA A 761 9.72 23.42 23.81
C ALA A 761 10.47 24.56 23.08
N SER A 762 9.81 25.23 22.13
CA SER A 762 10.39 26.36 21.40
C SER A 762 10.65 27.56 22.32
N HIS A 763 9.72 27.85 23.22
CA HIS A 763 9.85 28.91 24.20
C HIS A 763 11.05 28.67 25.13
N ASP A 764 11.23 27.43 25.60
CA ASP A 764 12.34 27.05 26.47
C ASP A 764 13.70 27.18 25.76
N LEU A 765 13.78 26.79 24.48
CA LEU A 765 14.99 26.98 23.66
C LEU A 765 15.35 28.46 23.47
N ILE A 766 14.35 29.29 23.17
CA ILE A 766 14.52 30.74 22.99
C ILE A 766 14.99 31.38 24.30
N THR A 767 14.33 31.06 25.42
CA THR A 767 14.67 31.59 26.74
C THR A 767 16.06 31.14 27.22
N ALA A 768 16.48 29.93 26.84
CA ALA A 768 17.81 29.41 27.12
C ALA A 768 18.92 29.99 26.21
N GLY A 769 18.59 30.87 25.26
CA GLY A 769 19.55 31.47 24.33
C GLY A 769 20.10 30.50 23.28
N LYS A 770 19.45 29.34 23.06
CA LYS A 770 19.90 28.30 22.12
C LYS A 770 19.47 28.52 20.66
N GLY A 771 18.81 29.64 20.38
CA GLY A 771 18.19 29.93 19.08
C GLY A 771 16.80 29.29 18.96
N GLY A 772 15.93 29.90 18.16
CA GLY A 772 14.60 29.35 17.85
C GLY A 772 14.66 28.22 16.81
N PRO A 773 13.55 27.48 16.62
CA PRO A 773 13.45 26.46 15.57
C PRO A 773 13.69 27.05 14.17
N LEU A 774 14.16 26.22 13.24
CA LEU A 774 14.31 26.59 11.83
C LEU A 774 12.94 26.93 11.22
N ASP A 775 12.90 27.75 10.17
CA ASP A 775 11.64 28.22 9.57
C ASP A 775 10.71 27.06 9.14
N HIS A 776 11.27 25.98 8.60
CA HIS A 776 10.53 24.79 8.19
C HIS A 776 10.07 23.91 9.37
N GLU A 777 10.63 24.09 10.56
CA GLU A 777 10.24 23.43 11.82
C GLU A 777 9.37 24.32 12.71
N ARG A 778 9.21 25.60 12.34
CA ARG A 778 8.55 26.62 13.16
C ARG A 778 7.07 26.34 13.35
N VAL A 779 6.63 26.31 14.59
CA VAL A 779 5.21 26.19 14.98
C VAL A 779 4.62 27.53 15.42
N ASP A 780 5.43 28.41 16.02
CA ASP A 780 4.97 29.70 16.50
C ASP A 780 4.61 30.66 15.35
N GLY A 781 3.51 31.40 15.52
CA GLY A 781 2.97 32.32 14.51
C GLY A 781 2.28 31.66 13.33
N GLU A 782 2.01 30.35 13.40
CA GLU A 782 1.46 29.57 12.28
C GLU A 782 0.07 29.01 12.57
N ALA A 783 -0.74 28.86 11.51
CA ALA A 783 -1.97 28.08 11.52
C ALA A 783 -1.74 26.66 10.95
N PHE A 784 -2.54 25.69 11.42
CA PHE A 784 -2.48 24.28 11.00
C PHE A 784 -3.87 23.71 10.77
N ASN A 785 -4.13 23.18 9.57
CA ASN A 785 -5.29 22.37 9.25
C ASN A 785 -5.16 21.01 9.93
N ILE A 786 -6.19 20.60 10.66
CA ILE A 786 -6.23 19.31 11.35
C ILE A 786 -7.49 18.57 10.89
N THR A 787 -7.29 17.48 10.14
CA THR A 787 -8.36 16.61 9.64
C THR A 787 -8.05 15.13 9.92
N ASN A 788 -8.98 14.23 9.62
CA ASN A 788 -8.73 12.79 9.67
C ASN A 788 -7.86 12.28 8.51
N ASP A 789 -7.41 13.15 7.62
CA ASP A 789 -6.56 12.82 6.47
C ASP A 789 -7.16 11.70 5.59
N SER A 790 -8.49 11.66 5.54
CA SER A 790 -9.29 10.63 4.88
C SER A 790 -10.58 11.27 4.38
N PRO A 791 -10.53 12.17 3.38
CA PRO A 791 -11.72 12.81 2.85
C PRO A 791 -12.62 11.76 2.20
N VAL A 792 -13.91 11.83 2.49
CA VAL A 792 -14.92 10.85 2.07
C VAL A 792 -16.12 11.54 1.45
N TYR A 793 -16.92 10.82 0.68
CA TYR A 793 -18.13 11.38 0.09
C TYR A 793 -19.14 11.73 1.18
N PHE A 794 -19.72 12.93 1.09
CA PHE A 794 -20.58 13.48 2.13
C PHE A 794 -21.75 12.55 2.51
N TRP A 795 -22.42 11.96 1.51
CA TRP A 795 -23.57 11.09 1.77
C TRP A 795 -23.17 9.69 2.23
N ASP A 796 -21.93 9.25 1.99
CA ASP A 796 -21.46 7.96 2.49
C ASP A 796 -21.37 7.96 4.01
N VAL A 797 -20.84 9.04 4.61
CA VAL A 797 -20.81 9.20 6.07
C VAL A 797 -22.21 9.30 6.66
N THR A 798 -23.08 10.06 6.00
CA THR A 798 -24.47 10.22 6.41
C THR A 798 -25.20 8.86 6.45
N ARG A 799 -25.06 8.04 5.39
CA ARG A 799 -25.61 6.69 5.32
C ARG A 799 -24.96 5.74 6.32
N ALA A 800 -23.66 5.82 6.52
CA ALA A 800 -22.96 5.00 7.51
C ALA A 800 -23.50 5.25 8.94
N MET A 801 -23.74 6.52 9.30
CA MET A 801 -24.38 6.88 10.57
C MET A 801 -25.81 6.33 10.68
N TRP A 802 -26.60 6.40 9.61
CA TRP A 802 -27.96 5.84 9.60
C TRP A 802 -27.98 4.31 9.68
N ALA A 803 -27.05 3.63 9.03
CA ALA A 803 -26.92 2.18 9.09
C ALA A 803 -26.64 1.69 10.53
N LEU A 804 -25.90 2.45 11.33
CA LEU A 804 -25.64 2.15 12.75
C LEU A 804 -26.87 2.30 13.66
N ILE A 805 -27.94 2.95 13.18
CA ILE A 805 -29.26 2.99 13.85
C ILE A 805 -30.31 2.17 13.10
N ASP A 806 -29.87 1.19 12.30
CA ASP A 806 -30.71 0.26 11.55
C ASP A 806 -31.61 0.93 10.49
N ARG A 807 -31.22 2.12 10.01
CA ARG A 807 -31.86 2.85 8.90
C ARG A 807 -31.01 2.76 7.64
N ILE A 808 -30.94 1.56 7.05
CA ILE A 808 -30.10 1.28 5.88
C ILE A 808 -30.75 1.82 4.60
N VAL A 809 -29.97 2.56 3.81
CA VAL A 809 -30.34 3.02 2.46
C VAL A 809 -29.29 2.52 1.49
N GLU A 810 -29.66 1.56 0.64
CA GLU A 810 -28.76 0.98 -0.34
C GLU A 810 -28.54 1.94 -1.53
N PRO A 811 -27.35 1.94 -2.18
CA PRO A 811 -27.05 2.87 -3.28
C PRO A 811 -28.08 2.85 -4.42
N HIS A 812 -28.63 1.68 -4.76
CA HIS A 812 -29.63 1.53 -5.82
C HIS A 812 -31.01 2.12 -5.46
N GLN A 813 -31.26 2.42 -4.19
CA GLN A 813 -32.51 3.03 -3.71
C GLN A 813 -32.46 4.55 -3.74
N VAL A 814 -31.29 5.13 -3.97
CA VAL A 814 -31.04 6.57 -3.91
C VAL A 814 -31.62 7.28 -5.13
N TRP A 815 -32.32 8.38 -4.88
CA TRP A 815 -32.78 9.32 -5.87
C TRP A 815 -31.91 10.57 -5.79
N ALA A 816 -30.88 10.61 -6.64
CA ALA A 816 -30.02 11.78 -6.78
C ALA A 816 -30.81 12.92 -7.44
N LEU A 817 -30.90 14.05 -6.74
CA LEU A 817 -31.53 15.26 -7.21
C LEU A 817 -30.44 16.19 -7.74
N PRO A 818 -30.43 16.51 -9.05
CA PRO A 818 -29.37 17.34 -9.64
C PRO A 818 -29.27 18.71 -8.99
N GLU A 819 -28.03 19.17 -8.74
CA GLU A 819 -27.75 20.45 -8.08
C GLU A 819 -28.44 21.62 -8.79
N GLY A 820 -28.29 21.76 -10.11
CA GLY A 820 -28.87 22.88 -10.87
C GLY A 820 -30.41 22.93 -10.84
N LEU A 821 -31.07 21.78 -10.74
CA LEU A 821 -32.53 21.73 -10.55
C LEU A 821 -32.91 22.25 -9.16
N LEU A 822 -32.21 21.79 -8.13
CA LEU A 822 -32.44 22.19 -6.75
C LEU A 822 -32.09 23.65 -6.46
N GLU A 823 -31.04 24.18 -7.08
CA GLU A 823 -30.69 25.61 -7.00
C GLU A 823 -31.80 26.48 -7.58
N THR A 824 -32.37 26.07 -8.72
CA THR A 824 -33.50 26.76 -9.35
C THR A 824 -34.74 26.71 -8.45
N VAL A 825 -35.07 25.54 -7.90
CA VAL A 825 -36.18 25.38 -6.94
C VAL A 825 -35.96 26.21 -5.68
N GLY A 826 -34.72 26.21 -5.14
CA GLY A 826 -34.32 27.01 -4.00
C GLY A 826 -34.47 28.51 -4.27
N GLY A 827 -34.00 29.00 -5.41
CA GLY A 827 -34.12 30.41 -5.80
C GLY A 827 -35.57 30.86 -6.01
N ILE A 828 -36.43 30.00 -6.58
CA ILE A 828 -37.87 30.26 -6.69
C ILE A 828 -38.51 30.30 -5.30
N ALA A 829 -38.18 29.35 -4.43
CA ALA A 829 -38.70 29.32 -3.06
C ALA A 829 -38.27 30.54 -2.25
N GLU A 830 -37.02 31.00 -2.41
CA GLU A 830 -36.49 32.23 -1.81
C GLU A 830 -37.24 33.46 -2.32
N THR A 831 -37.50 33.54 -3.62
CA THR A 831 -38.25 34.66 -4.22
C THR A 831 -39.69 34.69 -3.72
N VAL A 832 -40.39 33.56 -3.73
CA VAL A 832 -41.80 33.47 -3.32
C VAL A 832 -41.95 33.71 -1.81
N MET A 833 -41.17 33.06 -0.96
CA MET A 833 -41.27 33.26 0.50
C MET A 833 -40.73 34.62 0.94
N GLY A 834 -39.75 35.17 0.23
CA GLY A 834 -39.22 36.52 0.46
C GLY A 834 -40.28 37.60 0.25
N LEU A 835 -41.18 37.44 -0.72
CA LEU A 835 -42.35 38.33 -0.92
C LEU A 835 -43.32 38.31 0.28
N PHE A 836 -43.30 37.26 1.10
CA PHE A 836 -44.07 37.14 2.34
C PHE A 836 -43.23 37.35 3.62
N GLY A 837 -41.98 37.82 3.49
CA GLY A 837 -41.07 38.05 4.62
C GLY A 837 -40.61 36.78 5.34
N LYS A 838 -40.66 35.62 4.70
CA LYS A 838 -40.24 34.31 5.25
C LYS A 838 -39.01 33.78 4.51
N THR A 839 -38.17 33.00 5.20
CA THR A 839 -37.02 32.32 4.59
C THR A 839 -37.30 30.83 4.39
N PRO A 840 -36.96 30.25 3.22
CA PRO A 840 -37.11 28.81 2.99
C PRO A 840 -36.17 27.98 3.87
N ARG A 841 -36.53 26.71 4.09
CA ARG A 841 -35.60 25.71 4.64
C ARG A 841 -34.54 25.25 3.63
N LEU A 842 -34.87 25.25 2.34
CA LEU A 842 -33.97 24.90 1.24
C LEU A 842 -33.73 26.16 0.39
N THR A 843 -32.53 26.72 0.49
CA THR A 843 -32.10 27.87 -0.31
C THR A 843 -31.12 27.41 -1.39
N ALA A 844 -30.95 28.18 -2.47
CA ALA A 844 -29.93 27.87 -3.48
C ALA A 844 -28.53 27.77 -2.85
N ARG A 845 -28.26 28.61 -1.84
CA ARG A 845 -27.01 28.58 -1.07
C ARG A 845 -26.84 27.28 -0.28
N THR A 846 -27.88 26.80 0.39
CA THR A 846 -27.84 25.54 1.16
C THR A 846 -27.61 24.34 0.24
N VAL A 847 -28.21 24.36 -0.95
CA VAL A 847 -27.99 23.33 -1.98
C VAL A 847 -26.52 23.33 -2.41
N ARG A 848 -25.99 24.49 -2.85
CA ARG A 848 -24.59 24.63 -3.25
C ARG A 848 -23.62 24.20 -2.16
N TYR A 849 -23.85 24.65 -0.92
CA TYR A 849 -23.02 24.30 0.23
C TYR A 849 -23.08 22.80 0.60
N SER A 850 -24.14 22.09 0.22
CA SER A 850 -24.27 20.65 0.46
C SER A 850 -23.63 19.80 -0.64
N CYS A 851 -23.63 20.30 -1.88
CA CYS A 851 -23.04 19.63 -3.05
C CYS A 851 -21.57 19.97 -3.30
N MET A 852 -21.01 20.96 -2.62
CA MET A 852 -19.62 21.38 -2.83
C MET A 852 -18.59 20.37 -2.29
N THR A 853 -17.47 20.26 -3.00
CA THR A 853 -16.29 19.51 -2.52
C THR A 853 -15.48 20.37 -1.56
N ARG A 854 -15.15 19.84 -0.37
CA ARG A 854 -14.35 20.53 0.68
C ARG A 854 -13.43 19.57 1.41
N TYR A 855 -12.15 19.58 1.05
CA TYR A 855 -11.15 18.93 1.86
C TYR A 855 -9.83 19.70 1.89
N TYR A 856 -9.10 19.54 2.97
CA TYR A 856 -7.95 20.34 3.36
C TYR A 856 -6.71 19.49 3.49
N SER A 857 -5.58 20.06 3.08
CA SER A 857 -4.27 19.44 3.25
C SER A 857 -3.84 19.56 4.72
N THR A 858 -3.33 18.47 5.29
CA THR A 858 -2.73 18.41 6.64
C THR A 858 -1.20 18.29 6.59
N GLU A 859 -0.58 18.46 5.42
CA GLU A 859 0.87 18.28 5.22
C GLU A 859 1.72 19.13 6.16
N LYS A 860 1.33 20.39 6.39
CA LYS A 860 2.03 21.26 7.32
C LYS A 860 2.00 20.73 8.75
N ALA A 861 0.87 20.20 9.20
CA ALA A 861 0.72 19.61 10.52
C ALA A 861 1.54 18.30 10.64
N LYS A 862 1.54 17.46 9.59
CA LYS A 862 2.37 16.25 9.54
C LYS A 862 3.85 16.58 9.69
N HIS A 863 4.35 17.55 8.94
CA HIS A 863 5.76 17.93 8.97
C HIS A 863 6.19 18.64 10.25
N ARG A 864 5.43 19.64 10.72
CA ARG A 864 5.88 20.51 11.83
C ARG A 864 5.42 20.04 13.20
N LEU A 865 4.25 19.42 13.29
CA LEU A 865 3.71 18.91 14.56
C LEU A 865 3.99 17.41 14.76
N ALA A 866 4.37 16.68 13.70
CA ALA A 866 4.33 15.22 13.66
C ALA A 866 2.90 14.68 13.87
N TYR A 867 1.90 15.39 13.34
CA TYR A 867 0.50 15.02 13.45
C TYR A 867 0.17 13.86 12.49
N ALA A 868 -0.47 12.82 13.03
CA ALA A 868 -1.14 11.77 12.27
C ALA A 868 -2.45 11.41 13.00
N PRO A 869 -3.56 11.17 12.29
CA PRO A 869 -4.81 10.82 12.93
C PRO A 869 -4.72 9.43 13.56
N VAL A 870 -5.05 9.35 14.85
CA VAL A 870 -4.91 8.13 15.68
C VAL A 870 -6.16 7.25 15.59
N VAL A 871 -7.34 7.88 15.56
CA VAL A 871 -8.62 7.19 15.43
C VAL A 871 -9.10 7.32 13.98
N PRO A 872 -9.31 6.20 13.26
CA PRO A 872 -9.83 6.25 11.91
C PRO A 872 -11.29 6.70 11.90
N LEU A 873 -11.76 7.16 10.73
CA LEU A 873 -13.07 7.82 10.60
C LEU A 873 -14.25 6.89 10.94
N ASP A 874 -14.21 5.65 10.47
CA ASP A 874 -15.22 4.62 10.74
C ASP A 874 -15.39 4.34 12.24
N GLU A 875 -14.29 4.21 12.97
CA GLU A 875 -14.30 4.05 14.42
C GLU A 875 -14.85 5.30 15.12
N GLY A 876 -14.43 6.49 14.69
CA GLY A 876 -14.94 7.75 15.24
C GLY A 876 -16.45 7.91 15.02
N ILE A 877 -16.98 7.43 13.89
CA ILE A 877 -18.42 7.41 13.61
C ILE A 877 -19.11 6.44 14.56
N ALA A 878 -18.60 5.22 14.70
CA ALA A 878 -19.17 4.22 15.61
C ALA A 878 -19.23 4.73 17.06
N ARG A 879 -18.17 5.36 17.54
CA ARG A 879 -18.10 6.02 18.86
C ARG A 879 -19.19 7.08 19.04
N ALA A 880 -19.27 8.02 18.11
CA ALA A 880 -20.21 9.13 18.18
C ALA A 880 -21.66 8.65 18.16
N VAL A 881 -21.99 7.72 17.24
CA VAL A 881 -23.33 7.16 17.13
C VAL A 881 -23.67 6.32 18.35
N GLY A 882 -22.75 5.47 18.82
CA GLY A 882 -22.95 4.63 20.00
C GLY A 882 -23.28 5.46 21.24
N PHE A 883 -22.57 6.57 21.45
CA PHE A 883 -22.84 7.50 22.54
C PHE A 883 -24.28 8.04 22.50
N ILE A 884 -24.72 8.54 21.34
CA ILE A 884 -26.06 9.11 21.17
C ILE A 884 -27.14 8.05 21.35
N VAL A 885 -26.96 6.85 20.77
CA VAL A 885 -27.91 5.73 20.91
C VAL A 885 -28.05 5.30 22.36
N ALA A 886 -26.94 5.18 23.09
CA ALA A 886 -26.96 4.82 24.50
C ALA A 886 -27.64 5.90 25.36
N GLN A 887 -27.37 7.17 25.08
CA GLN A 887 -28.00 8.30 25.76
C GLN A 887 -29.51 8.33 25.53
N GLN A 888 -29.97 8.17 24.28
CA GLN A 888 -31.40 8.12 23.95
C GLN A 888 -32.12 6.96 24.65
N LYS A 889 -31.49 5.78 24.73
CA LYS A 889 -32.04 4.63 25.48
C LYS A 889 -32.19 4.94 26.98
N SER A 890 -31.17 5.54 27.58
CA SER A 890 -31.23 5.99 28.99
C SER A 890 -32.33 7.02 29.22
N ASP A 891 -32.46 8.02 28.35
CA ASP A 891 -33.47 9.07 28.48
C ASP A 891 -34.89 8.55 28.26
N ALA A 892 -35.07 7.58 27.35
CA ALA A 892 -36.33 6.88 27.17
C ALA A 892 -36.72 6.07 28.42
N ALA A 893 -35.76 5.34 29.01
CA ALA A 893 -35.97 4.59 30.25
C ALA A 893 -36.38 5.50 31.43
N LYS A 894 -35.75 6.68 31.56
CA LYS A 894 -36.11 7.70 32.57
C LYS A 894 -37.49 8.32 32.36
N LYS A 895 -37.98 8.39 31.12
CA LYS A 895 -39.34 8.87 30.79
C LYS A 895 -40.41 7.82 31.00
N SER A 896 -40.04 6.53 31.01
CA SER A 896 -40.94 5.40 31.26
C SER A 896 -41.07 5.01 32.75
N LEU A 897 -40.16 5.52 33.58
CA LEU A 897 -40.20 5.47 35.06
C LEU A 897 -40.91 6.73 35.58
#